data_AF-A0A939ICD8-F1
#
_entry.id   AF-A0A939ICD8-F1
#
_cell.length_a   1.000
_cell.length_b   1.000
_cell.length_c   1.000
_cell.angle_alpha   90.00
_cell.angle_beta   90.00
_cell.angle_gamma   90.00
#
_symmetry.space_group_name_H-M   'P 1'
#
loop_
_entity.id
_entity.type
_entity.pdbx_description
1 polymer ?
#
loop_
_entity_poly.entity_id
_entity_poly.type
_entity_poly.pdbx_seq_one_letter_code
_entity_poly.pdbx_strand_id
1 'polypeptide(L)'
;MGTGQGQGRRVADLLECWRAIELFSPPTIPEVPRKRRAGRPRASDPIVVDLTPAAGQAVPVLPWASEHPETAAWRAPRGMVWRHEVYGGVFDLELLRQAMIAVLPKDTDPNPGVPDEELVLSGKSAMFALVLDEHGRPVDGTSVVSACAWATGRLFDPGPSAPGWLDGFEELGEAFEVAVGQLAAAPITYTAGQRPQPVPGRSGPYGLPVFRSVDPAPLPEDASARGWQQLLAQILGAAAVAAVGALFGEVAGAAVQGATEPLVRRVSDWVAARRPVQDVTGPQSDTSEAPEPIEPVPTTETTETTEATEATEAPDARSVALADLVALTAQIAHLCGVQDRLDPRMIRVRSRLVHLPRDPEAKPVSPQPFLNSLLPPDLALVRAALKDGKNGKNGKDSKGGGNGLGPALDAYLTARSDIPVHTRTDLRQDRPAVLDGVAPALVPAGRWPAKARHPLALSQQFAVNRILADRTRADSTGTGDAETDGGLFSVNGPPGTGKTTMLRDLVAALVVERATVMASLKRPDDGFVGRAWRGKDRQSRHQRFVAALDPRLTGYEIVVTSSNNGAVENVTAELPGASALDEHWHDGPDHFSDLASALLGGEPAWGLVAAVLGNKGNRTKFAQRFWWGRLPEDEADARTAQGLAPLRGMNALLADWTPPGAPRPARTPRSSNGSSN
;
A
#
# COMPACT_ATOMS: atom_id res chain seq x y z
N MET A 1 -41.99 -0.79 6.24
CA MET A 1 -41.24 -0.55 4.97
C MET A 1 -40.13 0.52 5.09
N GLY A 2 -39.97 1.25 6.21
CA GLY A 2 -38.95 2.32 6.33
C GLY A 2 -37.60 1.95 6.97
N THR A 3 -37.42 0.74 7.52
CA THR A 3 -36.22 0.37 8.30
C THR A 3 -35.03 -0.08 7.43
N GLY A 4 -35.28 -0.81 6.33
CA GLY A 4 -34.23 -1.34 5.46
C GLY A 4 -33.47 -0.27 4.64
N GLN A 5 -34.16 0.79 4.21
CA GLN A 5 -33.52 1.91 3.50
C GLN A 5 -32.66 2.77 4.42
N GLY A 6 -33.10 2.99 5.68
CA GLY A 6 -32.33 3.73 6.68
C GLY A 6 -31.03 3.02 7.08
N GLN A 7 -31.08 1.70 7.29
CA GLN A 7 -29.90 0.88 7.59
C GLN A 7 -28.90 0.91 6.44
N GLY A 8 -29.39 0.75 5.21
CA GLY A 8 -28.55 0.75 4.02
C GLY A 8 -27.81 2.07 3.81
N ARG A 9 -28.44 3.21 4.14
CA ARG A 9 -27.83 4.54 4.06
C ARG A 9 -26.78 4.74 5.15
N ARG A 10 -27.09 4.36 6.40
CA ARG A 10 -26.15 4.45 7.52
C ARG A 10 -24.83 3.71 7.26
N VAL A 11 -24.90 2.48 6.74
CA VAL A 11 -23.69 1.69 6.45
C VAL A 11 -22.87 2.34 5.34
N ALA A 12 -23.53 2.90 4.32
CA ALA A 12 -22.83 3.66 3.27
C ALA A 12 -22.13 4.90 3.85
N ASP A 13 -22.80 5.66 4.71
CA ASP A 13 -22.23 6.84 5.38
C ASP A 13 -21.02 6.46 6.26
N LEU A 14 -21.07 5.31 6.94
CA LEU A 14 -19.96 4.78 7.74
C LEU A 14 -18.75 4.42 6.88
N LEU A 15 -18.97 3.77 5.73
CA LEU A 15 -17.89 3.43 4.80
C LEU A 15 -17.27 4.67 4.16
N GLU A 16 -18.07 5.69 3.83
CA GLU A 16 -17.54 6.97 3.36
C GLU A 16 -16.73 7.68 4.46
N CYS A 17 -17.15 7.58 5.73
CA CYS A 17 -16.38 8.08 6.85
C CYS A 17 -15.02 7.37 6.98
N TRP A 18 -14.97 6.03 6.91
CA TRP A 18 -13.71 5.29 6.93
C TRP A 18 -12.82 5.61 5.72
N ARG A 19 -13.41 5.73 4.54
CA ARG A 19 -12.70 6.15 3.33
C ARG A 19 -12.10 7.54 3.50
N ALA A 20 -12.84 8.48 4.09
CA ALA A 20 -12.33 9.82 4.38
C ALA A 20 -11.14 9.76 5.36
N ILE A 21 -11.24 9.00 6.45
CA ILE A 21 -10.14 8.81 7.41
C ILE A 21 -8.87 8.31 6.69
N GLU A 22 -9.00 7.32 5.81
CA GLU A 22 -7.88 6.78 5.04
C GLU A 22 -7.29 7.78 4.03
N LEU A 23 -8.14 8.60 3.40
CA LEU A 23 -7.68 9.67 2.49
C LEU A 23 -6.92 10.77 3.23
N PHE A 24 -7.31 11.10 4.47
CA PHE A 24 -6.63 12.08 5.32
C PHE A 24 -5.51 11.50 6.20
N SER A 25 -5.15 10.23 6.01
CA SER A 25 -4.07 9.55 6.74
C SER A 25 -2.88 9.23 5.84
N PRO A 26 -2.17 10.26 5.30
CA PRO A 26 -1.05 10.01 4.41
C PRO A 26 0.13 9.37 5.17
N PRO A 27 0.85 8.41 4.56
CA PRO A 27 2.12 7.96 5.09
C PRO A 27 3.15 9.09 5.11
N THR A 28 4.08 9.02 6.06
CA THR A 28 5.19 9.95 6.16
C THR A 28 6.27 9.62 5.14
N ILE A 29 6.84 10.67 4.53
CA ILE A 29 7.97 10.50 3.60
C ILE A 29 9.29 10.37 4.38
N PRO A 30 10.34 9.77 3.77
CA PRO A 30 11.64 9.61 4.40
C PRO A 30 12.20 10.91 4.98
N GLU A 31 12.66 10.89 6.23
CA GLU A 31 13.28 12.06 6.87
C GLU A 31 14.68 12.33 6.34
N VAL A 32 15.05 13.61 6.32
CA VAL A 32 16.45 14.02 6.14
C VAL A 32 17.19 13.76 7.46
N PRO A 33 18.29 12.97 7.46
CA PRO A 33 19.02 12.66 8.69
C PRO A 33 19.49 13.93 9.41
N ARG A 34 18.99 14.18 10.64
CA ARG A 34 19.32 15.37 11.46
C ARG A 34 20.79 15.45 11.91
N LYS A 35 21.50 14.31 11.96
CA LYS A 35 22.93 14.21 12.28
C LYS A 35 23.54 13.16 11.36
N ARG A 36 24.70 13.47 10.75
CA ARG A 36 25.54 12.44 10.13
C ARG A 36 25.80 11.38 11.21
N ARG A 37 25.43 10.12 10.96
CA ARG A 37 25.69 9.01 11.89
C ARG A 37 27.15 9.06 12.32
N ALA A 38 27.43 8.81 13.60
CA ALA A 38 28.78 8.64 14.11
C ALA A 38 29.37 7.35 13.50
N GLY A 39 29.93 7.47 12.29
CA GLY A 39 30.42 6.36 11.48
C GLY A 39 30.62 6.80 10.02
N ARG A 40 31.56 6.18 9.30
CA ARG A 40 31.78 6.46 7.88
C ARG A 40 30.52 5.99 7.10
N PRO A 41 29.88 6.84 6.28
CA PRO A 41 28.72 6.43 5.48
C PRO A 41 29.06 5.20 4.66
N ARG A 42 28.14 4.23 4.55
CA ARG A 42 28.33 3.10 3.63
C ARG A 42 27.84 3.51 2.25
N ALA A 43 28.47 2.98 1.19
CA ALA A 43 28.03 3.21 -0.18
C ALA A 43 26.55 2.83 -0.43
N SER A 44 26.02 1.90 0.36
CA SER A 44 24.64 1.41 0.29
C SER A 44 23.61 2.29 1.02
N ASP A 45 24.05 3.27 1.81
CA ASP A 45 23.13 4.09 2.59
C ASP A 45 22.35 5.04 1.65
N PRO A 46 21.03 5.17 1.83
CA PRO A 46 20.24 6.06 1.00
C PRO A 46 20.60 7.52 1.30
N ILE A 47 20.75 8.31 0.24
CA ILE A 47 21.00 9.74 0.31
C ILE A 47 19.66 10.46 0.18
N VAL A 48 19.35 11.37 1.10
CA VAL A 48 18.10 12.16 1.07
C VAL A 48 18.45 13.64 1.01
N VAL A 49 17.95 14.34 -0.02
CA VAL A 49 18.22 15.76 -0.28
C VAL A 49 16.91 16.52 -0.44
N ASP A 50 16.83 17.70 0.18
CA ASP A 50 15.74 18.65 -0.03
C ASP A 50 16.16 19.72 -1.04
N LEU A 51 15.39 19.85 -2.10
CA LEU A 51 15.51 20.86 -3.14
C LEU A 51 14.39 21.88 -2.89
N THR A 52 14.75 23.05 -2.39
CA THR A 52 13.78 24.15 -2.19
C THR A 52 14.00 25.19 -3.29
N PRO A 53 13.11 25.32 -4.27
CA PRO A 53 13.19 26.35 -5.29
C PRO A 53 12.93 27.72 -4.63
N ALA A 54 13.96 28.54 -4.52
CA ALA A 54 13.86 29.89 -3.98
C ALA A 54 14.50 30.91 -4.93
N ALA A 55 13.85 32.07 -5.07
CA ALA A 55 14.32 33.15 -5.93
C ALA A 55 15.73 33.62 -5.50
N GLY A 56 16.66 33.72 -6.46
CA GLY A 56 18.02 34.22 -6.24
C GLY A 56 19.01 33.24 -5.61
N GLN A 57 18.59 32.00 -5.30
CA GLN A 57 19.53 30.94 -4.89
C GLN A 57 20.13 30.22 -6.10
N ALA A 58 21.34 29.69 -5.94
CA ALA A 58 21.96 28.85 -6.95
C ALA A 58 21.10 27.60 -7.20
N VAL A 59 20.93 27.24 -8.47
CA VAL A 59 20.20 26.03 -8.87
C VAL A 59 20.88 24.83 -8.20
N PRO A 60 20.18 24.07 -7.35
CA PRO A 60 20.78 22.91 -6.70
C PRO A 60 21.10 21.84 -7.76
N VAL A 61 22.27 21.24 -7.63
CA VAL A 61 22.70 20.13 -8.50
C VAL A 61 21.79 18.93 -8.22
N LEU A 62 21.23 18.33 -9.27
CA LEU A 62 20.32 17.20 -9.13
C LEU A 62 21.08 15.92 -8.75
N PRO A 63 20.48 15.00 -7.98
CA PRO A 63 21.17 13.77 -7.57
C PRO A 63 21.60 12.83 -8.71
N TRP A 64 21.00 12.93 -9.89
CA TRP A 64 21.39 12.19 -11.09
C TRP A 64 22.33 12.97 -12.02
N ALA A 65 22.75 14.18 -11.65
CA ALA A 65 23.76 14.91 -12.39
C ALA A 65 25.15 14.27 -12.20
N SER A 66 25.95 14.24 -13.26
CA SER A 66 27.29 13.61 -13.28
C SER A 66 28.27 14.23 -12.27
N GLU A 67 28.04 15.47 -11.88
CA GLU A 67 28.86 16.30 -11.01
C GLU A 67 28.31 16.38 -9.58
N HIS A 68 27.24 15.65 -9.25
CA HIS A 68 26.64 15.73 -7.92
C HIS A 68 27.60 15.19 -6.83
N PRO A 69 27.89 15.96 -5.78
CA PRO A 69 29.01 15.71 -4.87
C PRO A 69 28.94 14.38 -4.11
N GLU A 70 27.73 13.84 -3.88
CA GLU A 70 27.56 12.56 -3.20
C GLU A 70 27.39 11.43 -4.22
N THR A 71 26.26 11.33 -4.91
CA THR A 71 25.99 10.26 -5.89
C THR A 71 27.07 10.07 -6.97
N ALA A 72 27.78 11.12 -7.41
CA ALA A 72 28.90 10.97 -8.35
C ALA A 72 30.19 10.48 -7.68
N ALA A 73 30.42 10.83 -6.41
CA ALA A 73 31.57 10.36 -5.64
C ALA A 73 31.48 8.85 -5.34
N TRP A 74 30.26 8.32 -5.19
CA TRP A 74 30.00 6.91 -4.96
C TRP A 74 29.62 6.22 -6.29
N ARG A 75 30.62 5.82 -7.09
CA ARG A 75 30.36 5.00 -8.29
C ARG A 75 29.58 3.74 -7.89
N ALA A 76 28.50 3.46 -8.62
CA ALA A 76 27.68 2.28 -8.39
C ALA A 76 28.53 0.99 -8.49
N PRO A 77 28.51 0.10 -7.49
CA PRO A 77 29.19 -1.19 -7.55
C PRO A 77 28.72 -2.05 -8.73
N ARG A 78 29.54 -3.01 -9.18
CA ARG A 78 29.19 -3.93 -10.28
C ARG A 78 27.83 -4.61 -10.02
N GLY A 79 26.92 -4.49 -10.98
CA GLY A 79 25.57 -5.07 -10.90
C GLY A 79 24.58 -4.28 -10.03
N MET A 80 24.91 -3.04 -9.67
CA MET A 80 24.00 -2.08 -9.04
C MET A 80 23.92 -0.80 -9.87
N VAL A 81 22.79 -0.11 -9.75
CA VAL A 81 22.53 1.20 -10.37
C VAL A 81 21.84 2.12 -9.38
N TRP A 82 21.96 3.43 -9.59
CA TRP A 82 21.24 4.41 -8.79
C TRP A 82 19.75 4.44 -9.17
N ARG A 83 18.91 4.66 -8.15
CA ARG A 83 17.48 4.98 -8.30
C ARG A 83 17.14 6.16 -7.43
N HIS A 84 16.33 7.07 -7.96
CA HIS A 84 15.95 8.28 -7.26
C HIS A 84 14.43 8.31 -7.07
N GLU A 85 13.97 8.24 -5.83
CA GLU A 85 12.58 8.46 -5.45
C GLU A 85 12.39 9.96 -5.22
N VAL A 86 11.62 10.62 -6.09
CA VAL A 86 11.30 12.04 -6.00
C VAL A 86 9.94 12.20 -5.34
N TYR A 87 9.88 13.02 -4.30
CA TYR A 87 8.67 13.42 -3.58
C TYR A 87 8.46 14.92 -3.82
N GLY A 88 7.50 15.26 -4.67
CA GLY A 88 7.24 16.64 -5.07
C GLY A 88 6.18 17.29 -4.18
N GLY A 89 6.36 18.58 -3.89
CA GLY A 89 5.42 19.34 -3.07
C GLY A 89 5.32 18.82 -1.65
N VAL A 90 6.43 18.79 -0.93
CA VAL A 90 6.49 18.34 0.46
C VAL A 90 5.77 19.35 1.35
N PHE A 91 4.85 18.86 2.18
CA PHE A 91 4.07 19.65 3.13
C PHE A 91 4.11 19.03 4.54
N ASP A 92 3.89 19.88 5.55
CA ASP A 92 3.83 19.47 6.96
C ASP A 92 2.44 18.92 7.29
N LEU A 93 2.37 17.82 8.06
CA LEU A 93 1.10 17.26 8.50
C LEU A 93 0.35 18.20 9.45
N GLU A 94 1.04 19.14 10.09
CA GLU A 94 0.41 20.20 10.87
C GLU A 94 -0.41 21.17 10.00
N LEU A 95 0.04 21.47 8.77
CA LEU A 95 -0.73 22.31 7.83
C LEU A 95 -2.00 21.60 7.36
N LEU A 96 -1.93 20.29 7.17
CA LEU A 96 -3.09 19.45 6.90
C LEU A 96 -4.10 19.53 8.05
N ARG A 97 -3.64 19.36 9.29
CA ARG A 97 -4.49 19.46 10.49
C ARG A 97 -5.17 20.84 10.57
N GLN A 98 -4.44 21.91 10.32
CA GLN A 98 -4.98 23.27 10.30
C GLN A 98 -6.04 23.46 9.20
N ALA A 99 -5.81 22.88 8.01
CA ALA A 99 -6.80 22.91 6.93
C ALA A 99 -8.10 22.18 7.32
N MET A 100 -8.01 21.03 8.01
CA MET A 100 -9.18 20.32 8.51
C MET A 100 -9.93 21.12 9.58
N ILE A 101 -9.21 21.74 10.52
CA ILE A 101 -9.81 22.59 11.57
C ILE A 101 -10.55 23.78 10.97
N ALA A 102 -10.01 24.37 9.90
CA ALA A 102 -10.58 25.55 9.26
C ALA A 102 -11.98 25.32 8.65
N VAL A 103 -12.37 24.07 8.38
CA VAL A 103 -13.70 23.73 7.84
C VAL A 103 -14.67 23.20 8.88
N LEU A 104 -14.23 23.01 10.13
CA LEU A 104 -15.11 22.62 11.21
C LEU A 104 -16.08 23.77 11.56
N PRO A 105 -17.32 23.46 12.00
CA PRO A 105 -18.22 24.47 12.52
C PRO A 105 -17.59 25.24 13.68
N LYS A 106 -17.85 26.56 13.77
CA LYS A 106 -17.17 27.50 14.68
C LYS A 106 -17.17 27.14 16.18
N ASP A 107 -18.08 26.27 16.61
CA ASP A 107 -18.21 25.83 18.00
C ASP A 107 -17.81 24.36 18.21
N THR A 108 -17.20 23.74 17.21
CA THR A 108 -16.74 22.36 17.29
C THR A 108 -15.35 22.35 17.92
N ASP A 109 -15.22 21.66 19.05
CA ASP A 109 -13.90 21.31 19.58
C ASP A 109 -13.19 20.42 18.55
N PRO A 110 -12.06 20.85 17.96
CA PRO A 110 -11.35 20.06 16.98
C PRO A 110 -10.71 18.80 17.59
N ASN A 111 -10.48 18.76 18.91
CA ASN A 111 -9.76 17.67 19.56
C ASN A 111 -10.41 17.29 20.91
N PRO A 112 -11.67 16.82 20.91
CA PRO A 112 -12.40 16.56 22.14
C PRO A 112 -11.73 15.46 22.96
N GLY A 113 -11.24 15.83 24.14
CA GLY A 113 -10.68 14.89 25.12
C GLY A 113 -9.25 14.41 24.83
N VAL A 114 -8.52 15.08 23.93
CA VAL A 114 -7.11 14.77 23.63
C VAL A 114 -6.20 15.81 24.29
N PRO A 115 -5.20 15.42 25.11
CA PRO A 115 -4.25 16.36 25.71
C PRO A 115 -3.43 17.12 24.66
N ASP A 116 -3.11 18.40 24.91
CA ASP A 116 -2.32 19.24 23.98
C ASP A 116 -0.96 18.61 23.58
N GLU A 117 -0.37 17.84 24.49
CA GLU A 117 0.89 17.13 24.29
C GLU A 117 0.80 16.01 23.23
N GLU A 118 -0.40 15.46 22.99
CA GLU A 118 -0.69 14.42 22.00
C GLU A 118 -1.12 15.01 20.64
N LEU A 119 -1.35 16.32 20.54
CA LEU A 119 -1.85 17.00 19.34
C LEU A 119 -0.77 17.32 18.29
N VAL A 120 0.48 16.96 18.55
CA VAL A 120 1.59 17.22 17.62
C VAL A 120 1.60 16.14 16.54
N LEU A 121 0.99 16.44 15.38
CA LEU A 121 1.20 15.66 14.17
C LEU A 121 2.59 15.94 13.60
N SER A 122 3.60 15.21 14.09
CA SER A 122 4.95 15.31 13.55
C SER A 122 5.09 14.49 12.27
N GLY A 123 5.50 15.13 11.18
CA GLY A 123 5.84 14.42 9.95
C GLY A 123 5.67 15.30 8.73
N LYS A 124 6.18 14.81 7.60
CA LYS A 124 5.97 15.43 6.30
C LYS A 124 5.36 14.41 5.36
N SER A 125 4.52 14.88 4.45
CA SER A 125 4.08 14.11 3.29
C SER A 125 4.38 14.90 2.02
N ALA A 126 4.00 14.37 0.86
CA ALA A 126 4.24 14.99 -0.44
C ALA A 126 2.98 14.97 -1.30
N MET A 127 2.90 15.87 -2.28
CA MET A 127 1.78 15.96 -3.22
C MET A 127 1.80 14.86 -4.28
N PHE A 128 2.99 14.41 -4.68
CA PHE A 128 3.17 13.29 -5.59
C PHE A 128 4.52 12.64 -5.36
N ALA A 129 4.70 11.43 -5.89
CA ALA A 129 5.97 10.76 -5.95
C ALA A 129 6.18 10.03 -7.28
N LEU A 130 7.44 9.92 -7.71
CA LEU A 130 7.83 9.20 -8.91
C LEU A 130 9.24 8.64 -8.76
N VAL A 131 9.55 7.55 -9.47
CA VAL A 131 10.89 6.94 -9.44
C VAL A 131 11.62 7.27 -10.74
N LEU A 132 12.84 7.75 -10.62
CA LEU A 132 13.76 7.98 -11.72
C LEU A 132 14.86 6.92 -11.74
N ASP A 133 15.34 6.59 -12.95
CA ASP A 133 16.55 5.81 -13.18
C ASP A 133 17.83 6.60 -12.91
N GLU A 134 18.99 5.97 -13.10
CA GLU A 134 20.30 6.58 -12.85
C GLU A 134 20.62 7.79 -13.76
N HIS A 135 19.87 7.97 -14.84
CA HIS A 135 19.98 9.09 -15.77
C HIS A 135 18.92 10.16 -15.52
N GLY A 136 18.07 9.98 -14.50
CA GLY A 136 16.98 10.91 -14.18
C GLY A 136 15.75 10.75 -15.06
N ARG A 137 15.55 9.59 -15.71
CA ARG A 137 14.39 9.30 -16.56
C ARG A 137 13.28 8.61 -15.74
N PRO A 138 11.99 8.95 -15.92
CA PRO A 138 10.90 8.30 -15.19
C PRO A 138 10.83 6.80 -15.47
N VAL A 139 10.55 6.02 -14.43
CA VAL A 139 10.28 4.57 -14.57
C VAL A 139 8.78 4.35 -14.73
N ASP A 140 8.39 3.70 -15.82
CA ASP A 140 6.98 3.40 -16.13
C ASP A 140 6.24 2.77 -14.96
N GLY A 141 5.02 3.26 -14.69
CA GLY A 141 4.14 2.71 -13.66
C GLY A 141 4.63 2.91 -12.23
N THR A 142 5.54 3.87 -11.99
CA THR A 142 6.04 4.19 -10.63
C THR A 142 5.57 5.54 -10.07
N SER A 143 4.81 6.30 -10.85
CA SER A 143 4.24 7.60 -10.49
C SER A 143 2.97 7.44 -9.64
N VAL A 144 2.81 8.29 -8.62
CA VAL A 144 1.63 8.31 -7.75
C VAL A 144 1.33 9.74 -7.27
N VAL A 145 0.06 10.13 -7.23
CA VAL A 145 -0.41 11.40 -6.63
C VAL A 145 -0.92 11.14 -5.22
N SER A 146 -0.79 12.12 -4.33
CA SER A 146 -1.30 12.05 -2.96
C SER A 146 -2.80 12.28 -2.90
N ALA A 147 -3.51 11.25 -2.46
CA ALA A 147 -4.94 11.31 -2.19
C ALA A 147 -5.26 12.28 -1.06
N CYS A 148 -4.36 12.41 -0.08
CA CYS A 148 -4.49 13.38 1.00
C CYS A 148 -4.38 14.82 0.50
N ALA A 149 -3.39 15.12 -0.34
CA ALA A 149 -3.22 16.47 -0.87
C ALA A 149 -4.44 16.87 -1.73
N TRP A 150 -4.96 15.94 -2.51
CA TRP A 150 -6.19 16.12 -3.27
C TRP A 150 -7.42 16.32 -2.37
N ALA A 151 -7.63 15.45 -1.38
CA ALA A 151 -8.75 15.52 -0.45
C ALA A 151 -8.74 16.82 0.38
N THR A 152 -7.56 17.34 0.69
CA THR A 152 -7.39 18.63 1.39
C THR A 152 -7.98 19.80 0.60
N GLY A 153 -7.80 19.80 -0.73
CA GLY A 153 -8.45 20.77 -1.61
C GLY A 153 -9.97 20.70 -1.56
N ARG A 154 -10.47 19.46 -1.59
CA ARG A 154 -11.89 19.15 -1.59
C ARG A 154 -12.61 19.57 -0.30
N LEU A 155 -11.88 19.79 0.80
CA LEU A 155 -12.42 20.41 2.02
C LEU A 155 -12.99 21.81 1.77
N PHE A 156 -12.48 22.55 0.79
CA PHE A 156 -12.88 23.93 0.51
C PHE A 156 -13.74 24.05 -0.74
N ASP A 157 -13.40 23.31 -1.79
CA ASP A 157 -14.19 23.25 -3.02
C ASP A 157 -14.26 21.79 -3.48
N PRO A 158 -15.41 21.12 -3.31
CA PRO A 158 -16.76 21.65 -3.12
C PRO A 158 -17.18 21.74 -1.64
N GLY A 159 -16.34 21.23 -0.74
CA GLY A 159 -16.61 21.15 0.70
C GLY A 159 -17.25 19.83 1.16
N PRO A 160 -17.12 19.48 2.46
CA PRO A 160 -17.59 18.19 3.01
C PRO A 160 -19.11 17.98 2.94
N SER A 161 -19.88 19.05 2.78
CA SER A 161 -21.34 19.00 2.67
C SER A 161 -21.83 18.57 1.28
N ALA A 162 -20.96 18.58 0.27
CA ALA A 162 -21.33 18.18 -1.08
C ALA A 162 -21.43 16.63 -1.20
N PRO A 163 -22.47 16.09 -1.87
CA PRO A 163 -22.55 14.66 -2.15
C PRO A 163 -21.36 14.19 -2.99
N GLY A 164 -20.73 13.08 -2.60
CA GLY A 164 -19.58 12.53 -3.33
C GLY A 164 -18.38 13.49 -3.37
N TRP A 165 -18.22 14.36 -2.37
CA TRP A 165 -17.12 15.33 -2.36
C TRP A 165 -15.72 14.70 -2.37
N LEU A 166 -15.60 13.41 -2.02
CA LEU A 166 -14.36 12.62 -2.15
C LEU A 166 -14.39 11.64 -3.32
N ASP A 167 -15.28 11.79 -4.29
CA ASP A 167 -15.23 11.06 -5.56
C ASP A 167 -14.39 11.85 -6.59
N GLY A 168 -13.71 11.13 -7.49
CA GLY A 168 -12.94 11.75 -8.58
C GLY A 168 -11.41 11.73 -8.42
N PHE A 169 -10.87 10.89 -7.53
CA PHE A 169 -9.41 10.84 -7.29
C PHE A 169 -8.69 10.04 -8.38
N GLU A 170 -9.34 8.99 -8.87
CA GLU A 170 -8.83 8.09 -9.89
C GLU A 170 -8.47 8.84 -11.18
N GLU A 171 -9.32 9.79 -11.59
CA GLU A 171 -9.12 10.62 -12.78
C GLU A 171 -7.90 11.54 -12.64
N LEU A 172 -7.60 12.05 -11.43
CA LEU A 172 -6.38 12.81 -11.17
C LEU A 172 -5.14 11.92 -11.27
N GLY A 173 -5.24 10.67 -10.78
CA GLY A 173 -4.18 9.67 -10.90
C GLY A 173 -3.84 9.37 -12.36
N GLU A 174 -4.86 9.08 -13.18
CA GLU A 174 -4.70 8.83 -14.61
C GLU A 174 -4.10 10.04 -15.34
N ALA A 175 -4.60 11.25 -15.08
CA ALA A 175 -4.07 12.47 -15.68
C ALA A 175 -2.60 12.72 -15.31
N PHE A 176 -2.22 12.42 -14.07
CA PHE A 176 -0.84 12.53 -13.62
C PHE A 176 0.08 11.52 -14.30
N GLU A 177 -0.34 10.26 -14.45
CA GLU A 177 0.45 9.25 -15.17
C GLU A 177 0.72 9.68 -16.62
N VAL A 178 -0.30 10.20 -17.32
CA VAL A 178 -0.15 10.72 -18.68
C VAL A 178 0.83 11.89 -18.72
N ALA A 179 0.74 12.83 -17.78
CA ALA A 179 1.63 13.98 -17.73
C ALA A 179 3.10 13.61 -17.46
N VAL A 180 3.34 12.65 -16.56
CA VAL A 180 4.69 12.11 -16.32
C VAL A 180 5.23 11.44 -17.58
N GLY A 181 4.39 10.72 -18.33
CA GLY A 181 4.74 10.16 -19.64
C GLY A 181 5.15 11.22 -20.66
N GLN A 182 4.45 12.36 -20.71
CA GLN A 182 4.78 13.47 -21.62
C GLN A 182 6.09 14.17 -21.26
N LEU A 183 6.42 14.30 -19.97
CA LEU A 183 7.70 14.85 -19.52
C LEU A 183 8.90 14.04 -20.04
N ALA A 184 8.72 12.74 -20.25
CA ALA A 184 9.74 11.87 -20.82
C ALA A 184 9.87 12.02 -22.35
N ALA A 185 8.83 12.53 -23.04
CA ALA A 185 8.70 12.49 -24.49
C ALA A 185 9.02 13.81 -25.22
N ALA A 186 8.80 14.98 -24.62
CA ALA A 186 9.01 16.28 -25.29
C ALA A 186 9.64 17.35 -24.36
N PRO A 187 10.56 18.20 -24.87
CA PRO A 187 11.13 19.29 -24.08
C PRO A 187 10.10 20.41 -23.87
N ILE A 188 9.93 20.84 -22.62
CA ILE A 188 9.41 22.18 -22.35
C ILE A 188 10.48 23.16 -22.83
N THR A 189 10.15 24.01 -23.80
CA THR A 189 11.13 24.91 -24.41
C THR A 189 11.36 26.11 -23.48
N TYR A 190 12.56 26.18 -22.89
CA TYR A 190 12.96 27.27 -21.98
C TYR A 190 13.82 28.29 -22.73
N THR A 191 13.29 29.47 -23.01
CA THR A 191 14.14 30.63 -23.35
C THR A 191 14.64 31.23 -22.05
N ALA A 192 15.93 31.04 -21.75
CA ALA A 192 16.60 31.76 -20.67
C ALA A 192 16.44 33.26 -20.92
N GLY A 193 15.53 33.90 -20.19
CA GLY A 193 15.27 35.33 -20.29
C GLY A 193 16.55 36.10 -19.98
N GLN A 194 16.94 36.99 -20.89
CA GLN A 194 17.93 38.02 -20.61
C GLN A 194 17.57 38.71 -19.29
N ARG A 195 18.59 38.97 -18.45
CA ARG A 195 18.45 39.77 -17.21
C ARG A 195 17.57 40.99 -17.50
N PRO A 196 16.52 41.27 -16.71
CA PRO A 196 15.81 42.53 -16.81
C PRO A 196 16.82 43.67 -16.61
N GLN A 197 16.93 44.56 -17.59
CA GLN A 197 17.70 45.79 -17.40
C GLN A 197 17.07 46.60 -16.26
N PRO A 198 17.87 47.25 -15.41
CA PRO A 198 17.35 48.07 -14.33
C PRO A 198 16.55 49.23 -14.95
N VAL A 199 15.27 49.32 -14.55
CA VAL A 199 14.42 50.46 -14.88
C VAL A 199 15.05 51.71 -14.24
N PRO A 200 15.29 52.82 -14.97
CA PRO A 200 15.85 54.03 -14.38
C PRO A 200 14.92 54.57 -13.29
N GLY A 201 15.45 54.70 -12.08
CA GLY A 201 14.72 55.26 -10.94
C GLY A 201 14.34 56.72 -11.17
N ARG A 202 13.09 57.08 -10.88
CA ARG A 202 12.70 58.46 -10.61
C ARG A 202 13.10 58.80 -9.18
N SER A 203 14.12 59.64 -9.04
CA SER A 203 14.48 60.32 -7.80
C SER A 203 13.50 61.47 -7.52
N GLY A 204 12.79 61.40 -6.39
CA GLY A 204 12.12 62.53 -5.76
C GLY A 204 13.01 63.08 -4.64
N PRO A 205 13.03 64.41 -4.40
CA PRO A 205 13.92 65.00 -3.41
C PRO A 205 13.33 64.85 -2.01
N TYR A 206 14.22 64.68 -1.02
CA TYR A 206 13.99 64.59 0.43
C TYR A 206 13.59 63.21 0.97
N GLY A 207 14.36 62.77 1.96
CA GLY A 207 14.38 61.41 2.48
C GLY A 207 13.51 61.14 3.72
N LEU A 208 13.64 59.87 4.13
CA LEU A 208 13.06 59.15 5.28
C LEU A 208 11.60 58.65 5.13
N PRO A 209 11.37 57.32 5.16
CA PRO A 209 10.03 56.77 5.39
C PRO A 209 9.74 56.66 6.89
N VAL A 210 8.62 57.26 7.29
CA VAL A 210 7.96 57.13 8.60
C VAL A 210 7.17 55.82 8.63
N PHE A 211 7.34 55.02 9.68
CA PHE A 211 6.48 53.86 9.96
C PHE A 211 5.08 54.32 10.38
N ARG A 212 4.05 53.87 9.66
CA ARG A 212 2.65 53.95 10.12
C ARG A 212 2.07 52.55 10.18
N SER A 213 1.61 52.15 11.37
CA SER A 213 0.83 50.93 11.60
C SER A 213 -0.50 51.01 10.85
N VAL A 214 -0.80 50.00 10.05
CA VAL A 214 -2.11 49.77 9.45
C VAL A 214 -2.53 48.35 9.83
N ASP A 215 -3.70 48.25 10.44
CA ASP A 215 -4.36 46.98 10.79
C ASP A 215 -4.54 46.08 9.56
N PRO A 216 -4.50 44.74 9.69
CA PRO A 216 -4.51 43.85 8.54
C PRO A 216 -5.92 43.76 7.93
N ALA A 217 -6.03 44.20 6.69
CA ALA A 217 -7.18 43.91 5.82
C ALA A 217 -7.08 42.46 5.27
N PRO A 218 -8.20 41.83 4.86
CA PRO A 218 -8.21 40.45 4.38
C PRO A 218 -7.36 40.33 3.10
N LEU A 219 -6.51 39.31 3.04
CA LEU A 219 -5.70 39.01 1.84
C LEU A 219 -6.60 38.55 0.69
N PRO A 220 -6.46 39.08 -0.53
CA PRO A 220 -7.20 38.61 -1.71
C PRO A 220 -6.69 37.24 -2.17
N GLU A 221 -7.60 36.39 -2.67
CA GLU A 221 -7.41 35.00 -3.12
C GLU A 221 -6.33 34.77 -4.22
N ASP A 222 -5.70 35.83 -4.74
CA ASP A 222 -4.79 35.79 -5.89
C ASP A 222 -3.29 35.92 -5.55
N ALA A 223 -2.92 36.17 -4.30
CA ALA A 223 -1.54 36.52 -3.95
C ALA A 223 -0.53 35.36 -4.17
N SER A 224 -0.99 34.11 -4.06
CA SER A 224 -0.17 32.90 -4.09
C SER A 224 -0.04 32.28 -5.46
N ALA A 225 -1.11 32.33 -6.26
CA ALA A 225 -1.08 32.06 -7.69
C ALA A 225 -0.05 32.98 -8.35
N ARG A 226 -0.04 34.27 -7.97
CA ARG A 226 1.03 35.21 -8.36
C ARG A 226 2.40 34.80 -7.83
N GLY A 227 2.51 34.28 -6.61
CA GLY A 227 3.78 33.80 -6.03
C GLY A 227 4.39 32.61 -6.78
N TRP A 228 3.57 31.62 -7.13
CA TRP A 228 3.99 30.45 -7.93
C TRP A 228 4.25 30.83 -9.39
N GLN A 229 3.41 31.67 -10.00
CA GLN A 229 3.65 32.19 -11.35
C GLN A 229 4.93 33.03 -11.41
N GLN A 230 5.24 33.80 -10.36
CA GLN A 230 6.46 34.58 -10.27
C GLN A 230 7.69 33.67 -10.05
N LEU A 231 7.56 32.61 -9.22
CA LEU A 231 8.60 31.60 -9.05
C LEU A 231 8.87 30.84 -10.37
N LEU A 232 7.81 30.39 -11.06
CA LEU A 232 7.89 29.74 -12.36
C LEU A 232 8.45 30.70 -13.43
N ALA A 233 8.00 31.94 -13.49
CA ALA A 233 8.51 32.93 -14.46
C ALA A 233 9.99 33.28 -14.21
N GLN A 234 10.46 33.23 -12.96
CA GLN A 234 11.85 33.49 -12.61
C GLN A 234 12.76 32.27 -12.82
N ILE A 235 12.26 31.05 -12.59
CA ILE A 235 13.02 29.80 -12.80
C ILE A 235 12.99 29.36 -14.28
N LEU A 236 11.86 29.52 -14.95
CA LEU A 236 11.57 28.98 -16.28
C LEU A 236 11.54 30.05 -17.39
N GLY A 237 11.37 31.33 -17.04
CA GLY A 237 11.03 32.40 -17.98
C GLY A 237 9.51 32.49 -18.22
N ALA A 238 8.99 33.69 -18.48
CA ALA A 238 7.55 33.94 -18.64
C ALA A 238 6.88 33.13 -19.76
N ALA A 239 7.61 32.83 -20.86
CA ALA A 239 7.11 32.03 -21.97
C ALA A 239 6.92 30.54 -21.60
N ALA A 240 7.73 30.01 -20.69
CA ALA A 240 7.66 28.60 -20.28
C ALA A 240 6.49 28.32 -19.34
N VAL A 241 6.00 29.33 -18.60
CA VAL A 241 4.79 29.22 -17.76
C VAL A 241 3.57 28.87 -18.62
N ALA A 242 3.47 29.43 -19.83
CA ALA A 242 2.39 29.13 -20.78
C ALA A 242 2.49 27.71 -21.36
N ALA A 243 3.71 27.23 -21.65
CA ALA A 243 3.95 25.88 -22.17
C ALA A 243 3.62 24.78 -21.15
N VAL A 244 3.88 25.01 -19.86
CA VAL A 244 3.48 24.12 -18.76
C VAL A 244 1.96 24.04 -18.65
N GLY A 245 1.26 25.17 -18.81
CA GLY A 245 -0.20 25.20 -18.89
C GLY A 245 -0.74 24.37 -20.07
N ALA A 246 -0.08 24.43 -21.23
CA ALA A 246 -0.49 23.69 -22.42
C ALA A 246 -0.35 22.16 -22.31
N LEU A 247 0.59 21.63 -21.50
CA LEU A 247 0.75 20.18 -21.26
C LEU A 247 -0.51 19.58 -20.60
N PHE A 248 -1.13 20.33 -19.69
CA PHE A 248 -2.36 19.98 -18.98
C PHE A 248 -3.63 20.67 -19.53
N GLY A 249 -3.53 21.37 -20.68
CA GLY A 249 -4.61 22.09 -21.35
C GLY A 249 -4.86 23.52 -20.80
N GLU A 250 -5.24 24.47 -21.68
CA GLU A 250 -5.68 25.81 -21.27
C GLU A 250 -6.97 25.73 -20.45
N VAL A 251 -6.86 25.74 -19.12
CA VAL A 251 -8.03 25.89 -18.23
C VAL A 251 -7.82 27.01 -17.21
N ALA A 252 -7.25 28.13 -17.66
CA ALA A 252 -7.05 29.34 -16.84
C ALA A 252 -8.10 30.44 -17.10
N GLY A 253 -9.20 30.15 -17.82
CA GLY A 253 -10.10 31.18 -18.37
C GLY A 253 -11.48 31.38 -17.72
N ALA A 254 -11.89 30.59 -16.72
CA ALA A 254 -13.25 30.71 -16.16
C ALA A 254 -13.25 30.49 -14.64
N ALA A 255 -12.67 31.43 -13.91
CA ALA A 255 -13.05 31.66 -12.51
C ALA A 255 -14.33 32.51 -12.48
N VAL A 256 -15.19 32.27 -11.49
CA VAL A 256 -16.52 32.88 -11.24
C VAL A 256 -17.71 32.09 -11.81
N GLN A 257 -18.09 31.00 -11.13
CA GLN A 257 -19.47 30.72 -10.67
C GLN A 257 -19.53 29.33 -10.02
N GLY A 258 -19.89 29.28 -8.73
CA GLY A 258 -19.89 28.07 -7.91
C GLY A 258 -20.92 27.04 -8.36
N ALA A 259 -20.43 25.86 -8.74
CA ALA A 259 -21.17 24.60 -8.84
C ALA A 259 -20.14 23.46 -8.84
N THR A 260 -20.49 22.31 -8.25
CA THR A 260 -19.65 21.13 -7.98
C THR A 260 -19.15 20.35 -9.22
N GLU A 261 -19.29 20.92 -10.41
CA GLU A 261 -18.83 20.39 -11.71
C GLU A 261 -17.36 20.62 -12.12
N PRO A 262 -16.44 21.35 -11.43
CA PRO A 262 -15.28 21.88 -12.14
C PRO A 262 -14.17 20.86 -12.33
N LEU A 263 -13.86 19.96 -11.38
CA LEU A 263 -12.73 19.05 -11.52
C LEU A 263 -13.00 17.89 -12.50
N VAL A 264 -14.17 17.27 -12.42
CA VAL A 264 -14.57 16.20 -13.34
C VAL A 264 -14.71 16.75 -14.77
N ARG A 265 -15.24 17.97 -14.94
CA ARG A 265 -15.32 18.62 -16.26
C ARG A 265 -13.96 19.14 -16.72
N ARG A 266 -13.08 19.68 -15.85
CA ARG A 266 -11.69 20.05 -16.18
C ARG A 266 -10.87 18.85 -16.68
N VAL A 267 -11.03 17.69 -16.05
CA VAL A 267 -10.34 16.45 -16.46
C VAL A 267 -11.04 15.80 -17.65
N SER A 268 -12.38 15.83 -17.74
CA SER A 268 -13.13 15.30 -18.89
C SER A 268 -12.93 16.14 -20.16
N ASP A 269 -12.88 17.46 -20.06
CA ASP A 269 -12.58 18.38 -21.16
C ASP A 269 -11.13 18.18 -21.62
N TRP A 270 -10.21 17.88 -20.69
CA TRP A 270 -8.83 17.49 -20.98
C TRP A 270 -8.72 16.13 -21.70
N VAL A 271 -9.50 15.11 -21.29
CA VAL A 271 -9.59 13.81 -21.98
C VAL A 271 -10.30 13.94 -23.34
N ALA A 272 -11.35 14.75 -23.43
CA ALA A 272 -12.16 14.92 -24.63
C ALA A 272 -11.42 15.72 -25.72
N ALA A 273 -10.60 16.70 -25.36
CA ALA A 273 -9.80 17.50 -26.29
C ALA A 273 -8.67 16.72 -27.00
N ARG A 274 -8.46 15.43 -26.66
CA ARG A 274 -7.34 14.62 -27.18
C ARG A 274 -7.75 13.28 -27.82
N ARG A 275 -9.05 13.02 -28.05
CA ARG A 275 -9.44 11.94 -28.99
C ARG A 275 -9.05 12.38 -30.42
N PRO A 276 -8.26 11.60 -31.18
CA PRO A 276 -7.89 11.97 -32.54
C PRO A 276 -9.12 11.94 -33.43
N VAL A 277 -9.54 13.12 -33.90
CA VAL A 277 -10.45 13.25 -35.04
C VAL A 277 -9.63 12.89 -36.27
N GLN A 278 -9.97 11.78 -36.92
CA GLN A 278 -9.54 11.51 -38.29
C GLN A 278 -10.27 12.51 -39.19
N ASP A 279 -9.50 13.41 -39.78
CA ASP A 279 -9.98 14.44 -40.69
C ASP A 279 -9.80 13.94 -42.14
N VAL A 280 -10.88 13.86 -42.91
CA VAL A 280 -10.80 14.04 -44.37
C VAL A 280 -11.92 14.95 -44.82
N THR A 281 -11.48 16.08 -45.36
CA THR A 281 -12.21 17.18 -45.98
C THR A 281 -12.66 16.84 -47.41
N GLY A 282 -13.81 17.37 -47.83
CA GLY A 282 -14.23 17.44 -49.24
C GLY A 282 -15.69 17.88 -49.43
N PRO A 283 -16.04 18.72 -50.42
CA PRO A 283 -17.02 19.81 -50.25
C PRO A 283 -18.48 19.48 -50.63
N GLN A 284 -19.37 20.35 -50.16
CA GLN A 284 -20.83 20.36 -50.33
C GLN A 284 -21.31 20.30 -51.79
N SER A 285 -22.37 19.53 -52.02
CA SER A 285 -23.44 19.88 -52.96
C SER A 285 -24.76 19.23 -52.53
N ASP A 286 -25.81 20.05 -52.51
CA ASP A 286 -27.20 19.70 -52.20
C ASP A 286 -27.77 18.61 -53.11
N THR A 287 -28.54 17.66 -52.56
CA THR A 287 -29.93 17.36 -52.98
C THR A 287 -30.56 16.20 -52.18
N SER A 288 -31.85 16.38 -51.91
CA SER A 288 -32.90 15.48 -51.41
C SER A 288 -32.87 14.02 -51.89
N GLU A 289 -33.01 13.04 -50.97
CA GLU A 289 -34.11 12.05 -50.92
C GLU A 289 -33.94 11.05 -49.75
N ALA A 290 -35.07 10.56 -49.21
CA ALA A 290 -35.16 9.56 -48.14
C ALA A 290 -35.35 8.13 -48.74
N PRO A 291 -35.56 7.07 -47.92
CA PRO A 291 -34.60 6.01 -47.62
C PRO A 291 -34.97 4.64 -48.23
N GLU A 292 -34.14 3.61 -47.92
CA GLU A 292 -34.40 2.14 -47.90
C GLU A 292 -33.38 1.30 -48.70
N PRO A 293 -33.23 -0.02 -48.44
CA PRO A 293 -33.09 -0.70 -47.15
C PRO A 293 -31.83 -1.59 -47.12
N ILE A 294 -31.41 -1.94 -45.91
CA ILE A 294 -30.30 -2.88 -45.64
C ILE A 294 -30.82 -4.32 -45.78
N GLU A 295 -30.15 -5.12 -46.60
CA GLU A 295 -30.13 -6.59 -46.47
C GLU A 295 -28.68 -7.10 -46.44
N PRO A 296 -28.44 -8.27 -45.79
CA PRO A 296 -27.19 -8.57 -45.09
C PRO A 296 -26.30 -9.55 -45.90
N VAL A 297 -25.33 -10.16 -45.20
CA VAL A 297 -24.52 -11.35 -45.56
C VAL A 297 -23.08 -10.99 -46.04
N PRO A 298 -22.02 -11.80 -45.80
CA PRO A 298 -21.69 -12.70 -44.69
C PRO A 298 -20.30 -12.43 -44.08
N THR A 299 -20.02 -13.13 -42.98
CA THR A 299 -18.70 -13.54 -42.50
C THR A 299 -17.83 -14.14 -43.60
N THR A 300 -16.60 -13.63 -43.75
CA THR A 300 -15.47 -14.39 -44.29
C THR A 300 -14.20 -14.02 -43.54
N GLU A 301 -13.49 -15.08 -43.18
CA GLU A 301 -12.17 -15.15 -42.57
C GLU A 301 -11.16 -14.23 -43.26
N THR A 302 -10.36 -13.53 -42.47
CA THR A 302 -9.15 -12.86 -42.97
C THR A 302 -7.94 -13.50 -42.33
N THR A 303 -7.33 -14.37 -43.14
CA THR A 303 -5.92 -14.74 -43.17
C THR A 303 -5.00 -13.69 -42.57
N GLU A 304 -4.23 -14.14 -41.57
CA GLU A 304 -3.04 -13.47 -41.05
C GLU A 304 -2.09 -13.16 -42.20
N THR A 305 -1.96 -11.87 -42.50
CA THR A 305 -0.88 -11.37 -43.36
C THR A 305 0.15 -10.76 -42.42
N THR A 306 1.28 -11.44 -42.33
CA THR A 306 2.48 -11.04 -41.60
C THR A 306 3.01 -9.73 -42.20
N GLU A 307 2.57 -8.59 -41.66
CA GLU A 307 3.30 -7.33 -41.83
C GLU A 307 4.29 -7.20 -40.69
N ALA A 308 5.56 -7.38 -41.05
CA ALA A 308 6.70 -7.00 -40.24
C ALA A 308 6.57 -5.51 -39.91
N THR A 309 6.05 -5.21 -38.73
CA THR A 309 6.17 -3.89 -38.14
C THR A 309 7.62 -3.76 -37.70
N GLU A 310 8.40 -3.04 -38.51
CA GLU A 310 9.66 -2.47 -38.07
C GLU A 310 9.41 -1.83 -36.70
N ALA A 311 10.14 -2.33 -35.70
CA ALA A 311 10.14 -1.77 -34.37
C ALA A 311 10.69 -0.35 -34.47
N THR A 312 9.81 0.63 -34.59
CA THR A 312 10.15 2.03 -34.38
C THR A 312 10.65 2.12 -32.95
N GLU A 313 11.98 2.24 -32.78
CA GLU A 313 12.61 2.51 -31.50
C GLU A 313 11.88 3.70 -30.86
N ALA A 314 11.32 3.47 -29.66
CA ALA A 314 10.72 4.53 -28.88
C ALA A 314 11.77 5.64 -28.69
N PRO A 315 11.44 6.93 -28.88
CA PRO A 315 12.41 8.00 -28.73
C PRO A 315 13.05 7.94 -27.34
N ASP A 316 14.38 8.01 -27.29
CA ASP A 316 15.17 7.97 -26.07
C ASP A 316 14.61 8.93 -25.01
N ALA A 317 14.06 8.38 -23.93
CA ALA A 317 13.41 9.18 -22.88
C ALA A 317 14.37 10.23 -22.29
N ARG A 318 13.88 11.47 -22.16
CA ARG A 318 14.65 12.61 -21.62
C ARG A 318 14.89 12.49 -20.12
N SER A 319 16.01 13.05 -19.63
CA SER A 319 16.24 13.25 -18.20
C SER A 319 15.42 14.42 -17.65
N VAL A 320 14.79 14.21 -16.50
CA VAL A 320 13.96 15.22 -15.83
C VAL A 320 14.84 16.33 -15.26
N ALA A 321 14.50 17.58 -15.55
CA ALA A 321 15.15 18.77 -15.00
C ALA A 321 14.44 19.27 -13.73
N LEU A 322 15.13 20.09 -12.92
CA LEU A 322 14.52 20.74 -11.74
C LEU A 322 13.29 21.57 -12.14
N ALA A 323 13.40 22.26 -13.27
CA ALA A 323 12.33 23.02 -13.90
C ALA A 323 11.06 22.20 -14.10
N ASP A 324 11.19 20.99 -14.63
CA ASP A 324 10.08 20.07 -14.89
C ASP A 324 9.41 19.66 -13.56
N LEU A 325 10.20 19.40 -12.51
CA LEU A 325 9.68 19.05 -11.18
C LEU A 325 8.95 20.21 -10.49
N VAL A 326 9.48 21.43 -10.61
CA VAL A 326 8.84 22.63 -10.05
C VAL A 326 7.54 22.93 -10.78
N ALA A 327 7.53 22.83 -12.12
CA ALA A 327 6.34 22.96 -12.94
C ALA A 327 5.26 21.93 -12.57
N LEU A 328 5.65 20.66 -12.48
CA LEU A 328 4.74 19.59 -12.07
C LEU A 328 4.18 19.81 -10.66
N THR A 329 5.02 20.26 -9.72
CA THR A 329 4.60 20.60 -8.35
C THR A 329 3.59 21.73 -8.32
N ALA A 330 3.85 22.83 -9.02
CA ALA A 330 2.94 23.96 -9.08
C ALA A 330 1.59 23.57 -9.70
N GLN A 331 1.62 22.77 -10.77
CA GLN A 331 0.41 22.34 -11.46
C GLN A 331 -0.45 21.40 -10.61
N ILE A 332 0.15 20.42 -9.94
CA ILE A 332 -0.57 19.51 -9.04
C ILE A 332 -1.10 20.29 -7.82
N ALA A 333 -0.32 21.21 -7.27
CA ALA A 333 -0.79 22.13 -6.22
C ALA A 333 -2.02 22.94 -6.65
N HIS A 334 -2.05 23.38 -7.91
CA HIS A 334 -3.18 24.10 -8.50
C HIS A 334 -4.40 23.22 -8.74
N LEU A 335 -4.23 22.03 -9.33
CA LEU A 335 -5.32 21.08 -9.54
C LEU A 335 -5.96 20.64 -8.23
N CYS A 336 -5.14 20.46 -7.19
CA CYS A 336 -5.63 20.17 -5.84
C CYS A 336 -6.15 21.43 -5.11
N GLY A 337 -5.87 22.65 -5.56
CA GLY A 337 -6.32 23.87 -4.87
C GLY A 337 -5.70 24.08 -3.47
N VAL A 338 -4.46 23.64 -3.26
CA VAL A 338 -3.80 23.63 -1.93
C VAL A 338 -2.57 24.53 -1.83
N GLN A 339 -2.33 25.40 -2.81
CA GLN A 339 -1.11 26.21 -2.92
C GLN A 339 -0.84 27.06 -1.67
N ASP A 340 -1.90 27.64 -1.10
CA ASP A 340 -1.85 28.50 0.10
C ASP A 340 -1.87 27.75 1.41
N ARG A 341 -2.40 26.53 1.39
CA ARG A 341 -2.75 25.80 2.61
C ARG A 341 -1.66 24.84 3.02
N LEU A 342 -1.03 24.20 2.04
CA LEU A 342 0.03 23.22 2.26
C LEU A 342 1.43 23.76 1.96
N ASP A 343 1.54 24.97 1.38
CA ASP A 343 2.78 25.60 0.89
C ASP A 343 3.79 24.60 0.26
N PRO A 344 3.38 23.83 -0.77
CA PRO A 344 4.13 22.66 -1.23
C PRO A 344 5.31 23.05 -2.13
N ARG A 345 6.29 23.82 -1.64
CA ARG A 345 7.43 24.31 -2.44
C ARG A 345 8.59 23.34 -2.50
N MET A 346 8.78 22.55 -1.44
CA MET A 346 9.93 21.69 -1.29
C MET A 346 9.79 20.41 -2.13
N ILE A 347 10.88 19.98 -2.77
CA ILE A 347 10.99 18.69 -3.45
C ILE A 347 12.03 17.87 -2.69
N ARG A 348 11.69 16.65 -2.28
CA ARG A 348 12.62 15.74 -1.61
C ARG A 348 13.03 14.62 -2.55
N VAL A 349 14.32 14.35 -2.64
CA VAL A 349 14.85 13.25 -3.44
C VAL A 349 15.58 12.26 -2.55
N ARG A 350 15.16 10.99 -2.60
CA ARG A 350 15.85 9.88 -1.96
C ARG A 350 16.54 9.03 -3.02
N SER A 351 17.86 8.99 -2.99
CA SER A 351 18.70 8.21 -3.89
C SER A 351 19.18 6.92 -3.21
N ARG A 352 19.02 5.77 -3.86
CA ARG A 352 19.48 4.47 -3.35
C ARG A 352 20.07 3.60 -4.46
N LEU A 353 21.04 2.76 -4.09
CA LEU A 353 21.54 1.71 -4.97
C LEU A 353 20.58 0.52 -5.01
N VAL A 354 20.28 0.05 -6.22
CA VAL A 354 19.48 -1.16 -6.45
C VAL A 354 20.24 -2.14 -7.34
N HIS A 355 20.02 -3.44 -7.15
CA HIS A 355 20.58 -4.44 -8.04
C HIS A 355 19.91 -4.41 -9.40
N LEU A 356 20.72 -4.46 -10.46
CA LEU A 356 20.26 -4.72 -11.81
C LEU A 356 19.60 -6.11 -11.88
N PRO A 357 18.49 -6.27 -12.61
CA PRO A 357 18.00 -7.57 -12.99
C PRO A 357 19.14 -8.38 -13.65
N ARG A 358 19.30 -9.65 -13.29
CA ARG A 358 20.27 -10.56 -13.95
C ARG A 358 19.93 -10.87 -15.41
N ASP A 359 18.71 -10.54 -15.81
CA ASP A 359 18.20 -10.74 -17.16
C ASP A 359 18.18 -9.36 -17.84
N PRO A 360 18.97 -9.15 -18.90
CA PRO A 360 19.10 -7.85 -19.57
C PRO A 360 17.81 -7.39 -20.25
N GLU A 361 16.87 -8.28 -20.57
CA GLU A 361 15.57 -7.90 -21.16
C GLU A 361 14.47 -7.65 -20.12
N ALA A 362 14.70 -8.01 -18.85
CA ALA A 362 13.72 -7.78 -17.81
C ALA A 362 13.70 -6.29 -17.41
N LYS A 363 12.61 -5.58 -17.77
CA LYS A 363 12.38 -4.20 -17.30
C LYS A 363 12.54 -4.15 -15.77
N PRO A 364 13.40 -3.26 -15.23
CA PRO A 364 13.61 -3.16 -13.80
C PRO A 364 12.34 -2.67 -13.10
N VAL A 365 11.59 -3.60 -12.50
CA VAL A 365 10.38 -3.30 -11.73
C VAL A 365 10.78 -2.60 -10.43
N SER A 366 10.56 -1.29 -10.36
CA SER A 366 10.63 -0.54 -9.11
C SER A 366 9.26 -0.51 -8.45
N PRO A 367 9.15 -0.75 -7.13
CA PRO A 367 7.87 -0.53 -6.45
C PRO A 367 7.53 0.96 -6.49
N GLN A 368 6.25 1.27 -6.68
CA GLN A 368 5.73 2.62 -6.49
C GLN A 368 6.07 3.13 -5.07
N PRO A 369 6.43 4.42 -4.91
CA PRO A 369 6.56 5.02 -3.60
C PRO A 369 5.25 4.94 -2.82
N PHE A 370 5.33 4.66 -1.52
CA PHE A 370 4.15 4.55 -0.67
C PHE A 370 3.67 5.94 -0.25
N LEU A 371 2.65 6.46 -0.94
CA LEU A 371 2.12 7.81 -0.71
C LEU A 371 0.62 7.84 -0.31
N ASN A 372 -0.10 6.74 -0.52
CA ASN A 372 -1.54 6.62 -0.24
C ASN A 372 -1.82 5.37 0.60
N SER A 373 -2.90 5.38 1.37
CA SER A 373 -3.42 4.17 2.01
C SER A 373 -3.80 3.11 0.97
N LEU A 374 -3.62 1.84 1.32
CA LEU A 374 -4.01 0.70 0.48
C LEU A 374 -5.46 0.25 0.71
N LEU A 375 -6.13 0.81 1.73
CA LEU A 375 -7.46 0.39 2.16
C LEU A 375 -8.63 0.97 1.34
N PRO A 376 -8.57 2.17 0.70
CA PRO A 376 -9.70 2.69 -0.06
C PRO A 376 -10.24 1.76 -1.16
N PRO A 377 -9.40 1.04 -1.95
CA PRO A 377 -9.88 0.03 -2.88
C PRO A 377 -10.66 -1.10 -2.19
N ASP A 378 -10.17 -1.59 -1.04
CA ASP A 378 -10.86 -2.65 -0.27
C ASP A 378 -12.21 -2.16 0.28
N LEU A 379 -12.27 -0.93 0.78
CA LEU A 379 -13.52 -0.29 1.20
C LEU A 379 -14.50 -0.13 0.03
N ALA A 380 -14.00 0.15 -1.17
CA ALA A 380 -14.83 0.21 -2.37
C ALA A 380 -15.42 -1.16 -2.73
N LEU A 381 -14.66 -2.25 -2.54
CA LEU A 381 -15.18 -3.63 -2.70
C LEU A 381 -16.30 -3.93 -1.70
N VAL A 382 -16.12 -3.56 -0.43
CA VAL A 382 -17.16 -3.71 0.60
C VAL A 382 -18.42 -2.92 0.24
N ARG A 383 -18.25 -1.68 -0.25
CA ARG A 383 -19.34 -0.81 -0.71
C ARG A 383 -20.07 -1.40 -1.91
N ALA A 384 -19.35 -2.03 -2.86
CA ALA A 384 -19.94 -2.70 -4.02
C ALA A 384 -20.75 -3.93 -3.60
N ALA A 385 -20.19 -4.80 -2.74
CA ALA A 385 -20.90 -5.97 -2.21
C ALA A 385 -22.22 -5.61 -1.50
N LEU A 386 -22.25 -4.48 -0.79
CA LEU A 386 -23.47 -3.95 -0.17
C LEU A 386 -24.54 -3.45 -1.16
N LYS A 387 -24.13 -3.01 -2.36
CA LYS A 387 -25.05 -2.58 -3.42
C LYS A 387 -25.60 -3.80 -4.17
N ASP A 388 -24.74 -4.76 -4.46
CA ASP A 388 -25.11 -5.97 -5.21
C ASP A 388 -26.01 -6.90 -4.40
N GLY A 389 -25.75 -7.06 -3.10
CA GLY A 389 -26.63 -7.78 -2.18
C GLY A 389 -28.03 -7.17 -2.02
N LYS A 390 -28.24 -5.90 -2.43
CA LYS A 390 -29.54 -5.22 -2.45
C LYS A 390 -30.28 -5.32 -3.78
N ASN A 391 -29.58 -5.55 -4.90
CA ASN A 391 -30.11 -5.37 -6.25
C ASN A 391 -30.38 -6.67 -7.04
N GLY A 392 -30.10 -7.85 -6.52
CA GLY A 392 -30.27 -9.07 -7.31
C GLY A 392 -30.47 -10.34 -6.51
N LYS A 393 -31.66 -10.93 -6.70
CA LYS A 393 -31.92 -12.36 -6.91
C LYS A 393 -30.90 -13.30 -6.24
N ASN A 394 -31.40 -14.13 -5.32
CA ASN A 394 -30.87 -15.45 -5.00
C ASN A 394 -30.80 -16.29 -6.30
N GLY A 395 -29.83 -16.00 -7.16
CA GLY A 395 -29.52 -16.71 -8.38
C GLY A 395 -28.67 -17.90 -7.99
N LYS A 396 -29.30 -19.07 -8.00
CA LYS A 396 -28.76 -20.38 -7.59
C LYS A 396 -27.60 -20.89 -8.48
N ASP A 397 -27.14 -20.09 -9.45
CA ASP A 397 -26.30 -20.55 -10.56
C ASP A 397 -24.88 -19.96 -10.57
N SER A 398 -24.53 -19.11 -9.60
CA SER A 398 -23.14 -18.65 -9.45
C SER A 398 -22.31 -19.71 -8.70
N LYS A 399 -21.65 -20.60 -9.46
CA LYS A 399 -20.56 -21.46 -8.95
C LYS A 399 -19.35 -20.59 -8.58
N GLY A 400 -19.41 -19.98 -7.40
CA GLY A 400 -18.37 -19.13 -6.80
C GLY A 400 -19.04 -18.22 -5.78
N GLY A 401 -18.79 -18.47 -4.49
CA GLY A 401 -19.65 -18.04 -3.38
C GLY A 401 -19.82 -16.52 -3.20
N GLY A 402 -21.06 -16.14 -2.85
CA GLY A 402 -21.41 -15.01 -1.99
C GLY A 402 -21.31 -13.61 -2.57
N ASN A 403 -22.37 -13.13 -3.25
CA ASN A 403 -22.49 -11.72 -3.68
C ASN A 403 -22.95 -10.77 -2.55
N GLY A 404 -22.60 -11.08 -1.29
CA GLY A 404 -23.02 -10.35 -0.08
C GLY A 404 -21.90 -10.29 0.97
N LEU A 405 -22.09 -9.48 2.03
CA LEU A 405 -21.11 -9.39 3.12
C LEU A 405 -21.02 -10.72 3.89
N GLY A 406 -19.82 -11.07 4.37
CA GLY A 406 -19.65 -12.19 5.29
C GLY A 406 -20.34 -11.91 6.64
N PRO A 407 -20.79 -12.95 7.37
CA PRO A 407 -21.64 -12.79 8.55
C PRO A 407 -20.96 -12.02 9.71
N ALA A 408 -19.63 -12.11 9.81
CA ALA A 408 -18.84 -11.32 10.76
C ALA A 408 -18.94 -9.81 10.52
N LEU A 409 -18.80 -9.39 9.25
CA LEU A 409 -18.81 -8.00 8.86
C LEU A 409 -20.24 -7.45 8.89
N ASP A 410 -21.23 -8.26 8.51
CA ASP A 410 -22.65 -7.90 8.64
C ASP A 410 -23.06 -7.68 10.12
N ALA A 411 -22.67 -8.61 11.00
CA ALA A 411 -22.88 -8.46 12.44
C ALA A 411 -22.17 -7.22 13.01
N TYR A 412 -20.95 -6.91 12.56
CA TYR A 412 -20.22 -5.72 12.98
C TYR A 412 -20.89 -4.41 12.55
N LEU A 413 -21.47 -4.37 11.34
CA LEU A 413 -22.10 -3.17 10.77
C LEU A 413 -23.53 -2.93 11.28
N THR A 414 -24.10 -3.87 12.04
CA THR A 414 -25.45 -3.79 12.61
C THR A 414 -25.66 -2.51 13.43
N ALA A 415 -26.79 -1.82 13.22
CA ALA A 415 -27.11 -0.62 13.96
C ALA A 415 -27.40 -0.88 15.43
N ARG A 416 -27.00 0.08 16.27
CA ARG A 416 -27.22 0.02 17.72
C ARG A 416 -28.69 -0.19 18.10
N SER A 417 -29.62 0.36 17.33
CA SER A 417 -31.08 0.17 17.50
C SER A 417 -31.54 -1.26 17.20
N ASP A 418 -30.82 -1.94 16.31
CA ASP A 418 -31.18 -3.26 15.79
C ASP A 418 -30.45 -4.38 16.52
N ILE A 419 -29.47 -4.03 17.35
CA ILE A 419 -28.82 -4.99 18.25
C ILE A 419 -29.90 -5.57 19.18
N PRO A 420 -30.12 -6.89 19.20
CA PRO A 420 -31.11 -7.53 20.05
C PRO A 420 -30.62 -7.59 21.50
N VAL A 421 -30.57 -6.44 22.19
CA VAL A 421 -30.05 -6.35 23.57
C VAL A 421 -30.87 -7.21 24.53
N HIS A 422 -32.18 -7.36 24.27
CA HIS A 422 -33.10 -8.15 25.10
C HIS A 422 -32.84 -9.65 25.08
N THR A 423 -32.11 -10.17 24.09
CA THR A 423 -31.71 -11.59 24.03
C THR A 423 -30.35 -11.85 24.66
N ARG A 424 -29.64 -10.80 25.13
CA ARG A 424 -28.33 -10.95 25.74
C ARG A 424 -28.44 -11.45 27.18
N THR A 425 -27.60 -12.43 27.51
CA THR A 425 -27.46 -12.93 28.88
C THR A 425 -26.39 -12.15 29.64
N ASP A 426 -26.73 -11.58 30.81
CA ASP A 426 -25.70 -11.04 31.73
C ASP A 426 -25.07 -12.19 32.51
N LEU A 427 -23.88 -12.60 32.08
CA LEU A 427 -23.11 -13.69 32.69
C LEU A 427 -22.73 -13.44 34.15
N ARG A 428 -22.82 -12.20 34.66
CA ARG A 428 -22.61 -11.93 36.09
C ARG A 428 -23.81 -12.34 36.95
N GLN A 429 -24.99 -12.44 36.35
CA GLN A 429 -26.24 -12.82 37.02
C GLN A 429 -26.63 -14.27 36.71
N ASP A 430 -26.31 -14.76 35.51
CA ASP A 430 -26.63 -16.11 35.06
C ASP A 430 -25.46 -17.08 35.27
N ARG A 431 -25.37 -17.61 36.50
CA ARG A 431 -24.35 -18.60 36.85
C ARG A 431 -24.47 -19.92 36.05
N PRO A 432 -25.67 -20.49 35.83
CA PRO A 432 -25.84 -21.64 34.95
C PRO A 432 -25.21 -21.44 33.56
N ALA A 433 -25.48 -20.31 32.90
CA ALA A 433 -24.91 -20.02 31.58
C ALA A 433 -23.37 -19.99 31.60
N VAL A 434 -22.75 -19.47 32.67
CA VAL A 434 -21.29 -19.50 32.83
C VAL A 434 -20.78 -20.93 32.96
N LEU A 435 -21.41 -21.75 33.81
CA LEU A 435 -21.01 -23.15 34.03
C LEU A 435 -21.15 -23.98 32.75
N ASP A 436 -22.23 -23.79 32.00
CA ASP A 436 -22.45 -24.44 30.71
C ASP A 436 -21.36 -24.04 29.71
N GLY A 437 -20.96 -22.77 29.67
CA GLY A 437 -19.89 -22.28 28.80
C GLY A 437 -18.48 -22.77 29.16
N VAL A 438 -18.27 -23.26 30.39
CA VAL A 438 -17.01 -23.90 30.82
C VAL A 438 -17.15 -25.38 31.11
N ALA A 439 -18.24 -26.00 30.63
CA ALA A 439 -18.46 -27.43 30.82
C ALA A 439 -17.27 -28.24 30.26
N PRO A 440 -16.88 -29.36 30.89
CA PRO A 440 -15.74 -30.17 30.44
C PRO A 440 -15.80 -30.59 28.97
N ALA A 441 -17.01 -30.78 28.43
CA ALA A 441 -17.23 -31.11 27.02
C ALA A 441 -16.84 -30.00 26.03
N LEU A 442 -16.72 -28.74 26.49
CA LEU A 442 -16.30 -27.59 25.68
C LEU A 442 -14.82 -27.26 25.86
N VAL A 443 -14.10 -27.97 26.74
CA VAL A 443 -12.67 -27.74 26.95
C VAL A 443 -11.91 -28.27 25.72
N PRO A 444 -11.07 -27.44 25.05
CA PRO A 444 -10.33 -27.88 23.89
C PRO A 444 -9.34 -28.99 24.21
N ALA A 445 -9.13 -29.89 23.27
CA ALA A 445 -8.14 -30.97 23.42
C ALA A 445 -6.70 -30.43 23.47
N GLY A 446 -6.44 -29.28 22.84
CA GLY A 446 -5.16 -28.58 22.89
C GLY A 446 -5.16 -27.43 23.89
N ARG A 447 -4.12 -27.38 24.73
CA ARG A 447 -3.83 -26.27 25.64
C ARG A 447 -2.37 -25.87 25.46
N TRP A 448 -2.07 -24.57 25.53
CA TRP A 448 -0.69 -24.13 25.47
C TRP A 448 0.11 -24.70 26.66
N PRO A 449 1.38 -25.13 26.49
CA PRO A 449 2.19 -25.70 27.58
C PRO A 449 2.70 -24.63 28.57
N ALA A 450 1.81 -23.76 29.03
CA ALA A 450 2.07 -22.75 30.05
C ALA A 450 2.08 -23.35 31.47
N LYS A 451 2.49 -22.54 32.44
CA LYS A 451 2.59 -22.92 33.86
C LYS A 451 1.28 -23.50 34.37
N ALA A 452 1.28 -24.76 34.80
CA ALA A 452 0.05 -25.46 35.20
C ALA A 452 -0.68 -24.75 36.36
N ARG A 453 0.08 -24.11 37.27
CA ARG A 453 -0.41 -23.28 38.39
C ARG A 453 -1.07 -21.95 37.97
N HIS A 454 -0.97 -21.57 36.70
CA HIS A 454 -1.57 -20.38 36.14
C HIS A 454 -2.53 -20.76 35.00
N PRO A 455 -3.64 -21.46 35.30
CA PRO A 455 -4.67 -21.71 34.30
C PRO A 455 -5.32 -20.40 33.85
N LEU A 456 -6.02 -20.45 32.72
CA LEU A 456 -6.88 -19.34 32.32
C LEU A 456 -7.87 -19.01 33.43
N ALA A 457 -8.09 -17.72 33.66
CA ALA A 457 -9.18 -17.28 34.51
C ALA A 457 -10.52 -17.75 33.93
N LEU A 458 -11.55 -17.88 34.78
CA LEU A 458 -12.86 -18.39 34.37
C LEU A 458 -13.43 -17.69 33.12
N SER A 459 -13.34 -16.36 33.05
CA SER A 459 -13.81 -15.57 31.91
C SER A 459 -13.00 -15.80 30.63
N GLN A 460 -11.69 -16.02 30.75
CA GLN A 460 -10.82 -16.34 29.62
C GLN A 460 -11.12 -17.74 29.08
N GLN A 461 -11.27 -18.73 29.97
CA GLN A 461 -11.64 -20.10 29.59
C GLN A 461 -13.03 -20.13 28.93
N PHE A 462 -14.00 -19.43 29.51
CA PHE A 462 -15.33 -19.27 28.92
C PHE A 462 -15.25 -18.72 27.49
N ALA A 463 -14.46 -17.66 27.29
CA ALA A 463 -14.28 -17.09 25.96
C ALA A 463 -13.63 -18.05 24.97
N VAL A 464 -12.53 -18.73 25.34
CA VAL A 464 -11.87 -19.73 24.49
C VAL A 464 -12.82 -20.86 24.10
N ASN A 465 -13.56 -21.41 25.06
CA ASN A 465 -14.53 -22.47 24.84
C ASN A 465 -15.64 -22.03 23.88
N ARG A 466 -16.22 -20.85 24.10
CA ARG A 466 -17.32 -20.35 23.28
C ARG A 466 -16.86 -20.02 21.85
N ILE A 467 -15.69 -19.40 21.69
CA ILE A 467 -15.10 -19.12 20.37
C ILE A 467 -14.96 -20.41 19.55
N LEU A 468 -14.39 -21.47 20.14
CA LEU A 468 -14.17 -22.74 19.44
C LEU A 468 -15.47 -23.52 19.19
N ALA A 469 -16.40 -23.48 20.13
CA ALA A 469 -17.71 -24.12 19.98
C ALA A 469 -18.54 -23.45 18.88
N ASP A 470 -18.55 -22.12 18.82
CA ASP A 470 -19.28 -21.36 17.80
C ASP A 470 -18.67 -21.58 16.41
N ARG A 471 -17.34 -21.64 16.31
CA ARG A 471 -16.65 -22.02 15.06
C ARG A 471 -17.09 -23.41 14.56
N THR A 472 -17.10 -24.41 15.45
CA THR A 472 -17.42 -25.79 15.08
C THR A 472 -18.88 -25.95 14.64
N ARG A 473 -19.80 -25.18 15.25
CA ARG A 473 -21.20 -25.14 14.81
C ARG A 473 -21.35 -24.60 13.39
N ALA A 474 -20.65 -23.51 13.07
CA ALA A 474 -20.62 -22.96 11.71
C ALA A 474 -20.18 -24.01 10.67
N ASP A 475 -19.15 -24.80 10.96
CA ASP A 475 -18.62 -25.83 10.06
C ASP A 475 -19.57 -27.04 9.89
N SER A 476 -20.38 -27.35 10.91
CA SER A 476 -21.22 -28.55 10.97
C SER A 476 -22.52 -28.47 10.16
N THR A 477 -22.98 -27.27 9.80
CA THR A 477 -24.30 -27.11 9.15
C THR A 477 -24.29 -27.55 7.69
N GLY A 478 -23.17 -27.53 6.97
CA GLY A 478 -22.97 -28.17 5.65
C GLY A 478 -23.92 -27.73 4.51
N THR A 479 -24.97 -27.00 4.83
CA THR A 479 -25.90 -26.32 3.95
C THR A 479 -25.30 -24.97 3.65
N GLY A 480 -25.18 -24.61 2.38
CA GLY A 480 -24.64 -23.32 1.91
C GLY A 480 -25.42 -22.08 2.36
N ASP A 481 -26.24 -22.19 3.41
CA ASP A 481 -26.94 -21.11 4.09
C ASP A 481 -26.06 -20.66 5.28
N ALA A 482 -24.90 -20.08 4.95
CA ALA A 482 -23.92 -19.52 5.88
C ALA A 482 -24.40 -18.21 6.54
N GLU A 483 -25.70 -18.05 6.78
CA GLU A 483 -26.28 -16.76 7.17
C GLU A 483 -26.33 -16.50 8.68
N THR A 484 -26.12 -17.47 9.57
CA THR A 484 -26.40 -17.21 11.00
C THR A 484 -25.47 -17.75 12.09
N ASP A 485 -24.51 -18.64 11.84
CA ASP A 485 -23.86 -19.36 12.96
C ASP A 485 -22.35 -19.15 13.16
N GLY A 486 -21.81 -18.05 12.63
CA GLY A 486 -20.46 -17.61 12.96
C GLY A 486 -20.24 -16.13 12.64
N GLY A 487 -19.27 -15.51 13.31
CA GLY A 487 -18.64 -14.34 12.72
C GLY A 487 -17.91 -13.42 13.68
N LEU A 488 -18.46 -13.15 14.86
CA LEU A 488 -17.89 -12.13 15.75
C LEU A 488 -18.02 -12.51 17.21
N PHE A 489 -16.88 -12.64 17.88
CA PHE A 489 -16.79 -12.79 19.33
C PHE A 489 -15.92 -11.64 19.86
N SER A 490 -16.47 -10.85 20.79
CA SER A 490 -15.74 -9.73 21.39
C SER A 490 -15.25 -10.09 22.78
N VAL A 491 -13.96 -9.89 23.02
CA VAL A 491 -13.34 -9.99 24.35
C VAL A 491 -12.91 -8.59 24.77
N ASN A 492 -13.54 -8.05 25.81
CA ASN A 492 -13.04 -6.83 26.44
C ASN A 492 -12.07 -7.21 27.58
N GLY A 493 -10.82 -6.76 27.46
CA GLY A 493 -9.78 -7.02 28.45
C GLY A 493 -8.94 -5.78 28.72
N PRO A 494 -9.00 -5.19 29.94
CA PRO A 494 -8.06 -4.14 30.38
C PRO A 494 -6.57 -4.51 30.17
N PRO A 495 -5.64 -3.54 30.22
CA PRO A 495 -4.21 -3.84 30.19
C PRO A 495 -3.82 -4.90 31.24
N GLY A 496 -2.97 -5.86 30.87
CA GLY A 496 -2.53 -6.94 31.77
C GLY A 496 -3.49 -8.13 31.95
N THR A 497 -4.68 -8.12 31.32
CA THR A 497 -5.69 -9.21 31.47
C THR A 497 -5.45 -10.46 30.62
N GLY A 498 -4.20 -10.72 30.18
CA GLY A 498 -3.84 -12.00 29.55
C GLY A 498 -4.45 -12.28 28.17
N LYS A 499 -4.73 -11.25 27.35
CA LYS A 499 -5.23 -11.43 25.97
C LYS A 499 -4.33 -12.33 25.12
N THR A 500 -3.01 -12.15 25.22
CA THR A 500 -2.03 -13.02 24.55
C THR A 500 -2.08 -14.46 25.07
N THR A 501 -2.39 -14.66 26.35
CA THR A 501 -2.57 -15.99 26.95
C THR A 501 -3.78 -16.71 26.34
N MET A 502 -4.90 -16.00 26.12
CA MET A 502 -6.06 -16.58 25.42
C MET A 502 -5.71 -16.93 23.96
N LEU A 503 -4.97 -16.07 23.26
CA LEU A 503 -4.54 -16.32 21.89
C LEU A 503 -3.67 -17.58 21.80
N ARG A 504 -2.75 -17.79 22.76
CA ARG A 504 -1.93 -19.01 22.85
C ARG A 504 -2.78 -20.27 22.94
N ASP A 505 -3.79 -20.28 23.81
CA ASP A 505 -4.66 -21.45 23.96
C ASP A 505 -5.52 -21.69 22.71
N LEU A 506 -5.99 -20.64 22.02
CA LEU A 506 -6.65 -20.78 20.72
C LEU A 506 -5.72 -21.39 19.65
N VAL A 507 -4.46 -20.92 19.58
CA VAL A 507 -3.45 -21.47 18.67
C VAL A 507 -3.21 -22.95 18.99
N ALA A 508 -3.00 -23.30 20.26
CA ALA A 508 -2.77 -24.68 20.68
C ALA A 508 -3.96 -25.59 20.34
N ALA A 509 -5.19 -25.13 20.60
CA ALA A 509 -6.40 -25.87 20.27
C ALA A 509 -6.47 -26.20 18.77
N LEU A 510 -6.31 -25.19 17.90
CA LEU A 510 -6.40 -25.37 16.44
C LEU A 510 -5.27 -26.23 15.88
N VAL A 511 -4.05 -26.09 16.42
CA VAL A 511 -2.91 -26.93 16.04
C VAL A 511 -3.18 -28.40 16.39
N VAL A 512 -3.70 -28.68 17.59
CA VAL A 512 -4.00 -30.05 18.04
C VAL A 512 -5.17 -30.66 17.26
N GLU A 513 -6.22 -29.88 16.98
CA GLU A 513 -7.33 -30.35 16.14
C GLU A 513 -6.86 -30.72 14.73
N ARG A 514 -6.08 -29.85 14.08
CA ARG A 514 -5.51 -30.15 12.76
C ARG A 514 -4.58 -31.35 12.80
N ALA A 515 -3.73 -31.46 13.83
CA ALA A 515 -2.84 -32.60 14.02
C ALA A 515 -3.61 -33.92 14.20
N THR A 516 -4.77 -33.88 14.85
CA THR A 516 -5.66 -35.06 15.00
C THR A 516 -6.16 -35.55 13.64
N VAL A 517 -6.52 -34.62 12.74
CA VAL A 517 -6.89 -34.98 11.36
C VAL A 517 -5.68 -35.55 10.61
N MET A 518 -4.51 -34.91 10.71
CA MET A 518 -3.28 -35.41 10.07
C MET A 518 -2.91 -36.82 10.55
N ALA A 519 -3.08 -37.11 11.84
CA ALA A 519 -2.82 -38.42 12.42
C ALA A 519 -3.78 -39.52 11.93
N SER A 520 -4.94 -39.15 11.38
CA SER A 520 -5.87 -40.09 10.75
C SER A 520 -5.48 -40.50 9.33
N LEU A 521 -4.53 -39.80 8.71
CA LEU A 521 -4.04 -40.10 7.37
C LEU A 521 -3.13 -41.33 7.41
N LYS A 522 -3.24 -42.19 6.39
CA LYS A 522 -2.40 -43.40 6.33
C LYS A 522 -0.98 -43.05 5.93
N ARG A 523 -0.82 -42.05 5.06
CA ARG A 523 0.47 -41.56 4.57
C ARG A 523 0.48 -40.03 4.56
N PRO A 524 1.65 -39.39 4.75
CA PRO A 524 1.77 -37.93 4.64
C PRO A 524 1.28 -37.38 3.28
N ASP A 525 1.49 -38.13 2.20
CA ASP A 525 1.06 -37.77 0.84
C ASP A 525 -0.47 -37.66 0.71
N ASP A 526 -1.23 -38.38 1.54
CA ASP A 526 -2.70 -38.35 1.54
C ASP A 526 -3.25 -36.99 2.00
N GLY A 527 -2.41 -36.13 2.60
CA GLY A 527 -2.78 -34.78 2.98
C GLY A 527 -2.85 -33.80 1.80
N PHE A 528 -2.49 -34.25 0.60
CA PHE A 528 -2.51 -33.44 -0.62
C PHE A 528 -3.46 -34.04 -1.65
N VAL A 529 -4.21 -33.19 -2.33
CA VAL A 529 -5.21 -33.59 -3.33
C VAL A 529 -4.96 -32.96 -4.69
N GLY A 530 -5.41 -33.66 -5.73
CA GLY A 530 -5.33 -33.18 -7.10
C GLY A 530 -3.90 -33.06 -7.63
N ARG A 531 -3.78 -32.47 -8.82
CA ARG A 531 -2.49 -32.20 -9.44
C ARG A 531 -1.92 -30.91 -8.85
N ALA A 532 -0.69 -30.94 -8.37
CA ALA A 532 -0.01 -29.73 -7.95
C ALA A 532 -0.06 -28.67 -9.06
N TRP A 533 -0.52 -27.48 -8.69
CA TRP A 533 -0.49 -26.31 -9.54
C TRP A 533 0.96 -26.02 -9.93
N ARG A 534 1.17 -25.70 -11.21
CA ARG A 534 2.46 -25.30 -11.76
C ARG A 534 2.30 -23.95 -12.43
N GLY A 535 3.09 -22.99 -11.99
CA GLY A 535 3.16 -21.69 -12.63
C GLY A 535 4.48 -21.02 -12.33
N LYS A 536 4.68 -19.83 -12.88
CA LYS A 536 5.87 -19.04 -12.60
C LYS A 536 5.57 -18.01 -11.51
N ASP A 537 6.59 -17.58 -10.77
CA ASP A 537 6.43 -16.45 -9.84
C ASP A 537 6.09 -15.15 -10.59
N ARG A 538 5.72 -14.09 -9.86
CA ARG A 538 5.31 -12.78 -10.44
C ARG A 538 6.37 -12.16 -11.37
N GLN A 539 7.62 -12.61 -11.27
CA GLN A 539 8.74 -12.17 -12.13
C GLN A 539 9.01 -13.13 -13.29
N SER A 540 8.16 -14.15 -13.48
CA SER A 540 8.31 -15.23 -14.45
C SER A 540 9.66 -15.98 -14.38
N ARG A 541 10.38 -15.89 -13.25
CA ARG A 541 11.76 -16.37 -13.12
C ARG A 541 11.86 -17.81 -12.66
N HIS A 542 10.95 -18.23 -11.79
CA HIS A 542 11.04 -19.55 -11.17
C HIS A 542 9.73 -20.29 -11.32
N GLN A 543 9.82 -21.55 -11.74
CA GLN A 543 8.71 -22.50 -11.64
C GLN A 543 8.39 -22.72 -10.16
N ARG A 544 7.11 -22.64 -9.83
CA ARG A 544 6.54 -22.86 -8.50
C ARG A 544 5.57 -24.04 -8.59
N PHE A 545 5.59 -24.84 -7.54
CA PHE A 545 4.75 -26.02 -7.41
C PHE A 545 3.96 -25.87 -6.11
N VAL A 546 2.64 -25.90 -6.19
CA VAL A 546 1.76 -25.80 -5.01
C VAL A 546 0.76 -26.95 -5.07
N ALA A 547 0.87 -27.88 -4.12
CA ALA A 547 -0.12 -28.94 -3.96
C ALA A 547 -1.31 -28.40 -3.17
N ALA A 548 -2.53 -28.73 -3.62
CA ALA A 548 -3.71 -28.42 -2.83
C ALA A 548 -3.76 -29.36 -1.61
N LEU A 549 -4.17 -28.85 -0.46
CA LEU A 549 -4.37 -29.65 0.75
C LEU A 549 -5.71 -30.39 0.67
N ASP A 550 -5.78 -31.57 1.28
CA ASP A 550 -7.06 -32.22 1.60
C ASP A 550 -7.94 -31.19 2.35
N PRO A 551 -9.20 -30.95 1.93
CA PRO A 551 -10.09 -29.99 2.60
C PRO A 551 -10.24 -30.22 4.10
N ARG A 552 -10.10 -31.46 4.58
CA ARG A 552 -10.13 -31.79 6.01
C ARG A 552 -8.97 -31.17 6.80
N LEU A 553 -7.93 -30.68 6.13
CA LEU A 553 -6.77 -30.00 6.74
C LEU A 553 -6.86 -28.47 6.66
N THR A 554 -7.98 -27.93 6.18
CA THR A 554 -8.30 -26.50 6.06
C THR A 554 -9.36 -26.10 7.10
N GLY A 555 -9.55 -24.80 7.36
CA GLY A 555 -10.47 -24.29 8.39
C GLY A 555 -9.81 -24.07 9.77
N TYR A 556 -8.50 -24.27 9.85
CA TYR A 556 -7.68 -24.08 11.06
C TYR A 556 -6.78 -22.83 10.97
N GLU A 557 -6.91 -22.06 9.89
CA GLU A 557 -6.11 -20.88 9.63
C GLU A 557 -6.46 -19.77 10.63
N ILE A 558 -5.42 -19.06 11.08
CA ILE A 558 -5.57 -17.93 12.00
C ILE A 558 -4.97 -16.71 11.34
N VAL A 559 -5.74 -15.63 11.26
CA VAL A 559 -5.26 -14.32 10.83
C VAL A 559 -5.31 -13.39 12.03
N VAL A 560 -4.13 -12.97 12.50
CA VAL A 560 -4.01 -11.98 13.59
C VAL A 560 -3.66 -10.64 12.98
N THR A 561 -4.50 -9.63 13.23
CA THR A 561 -4.31 -8.27 12.74
C THR A 561 -4.28 -7.28 13.90
N SER A 562 -3.49 -6.22 13.76
CA SER A 562 -3.49 -5.08 14.68
C SER A 562 -3.18 -3.81 13.92
N SER A 563 -3.71 -2.69 14.37
CA SER A 563 -3.33 -1.35 13.88
C SER A 563 -1.92 -0.95 14.31
N ASN A 564 -1.31 -1.69 15.25
CA ASN A 564 0.06 -1.48 15.71
C ASN A 564 0.96 -2.65 15.26
N ASN A 565 1.84 -2.38 14.29
CA ASN A 565 2.81 -3.36 13.78
C ASN A 565 3.70 -3.93 14.89
N GLY A 566 4.08 -3.12 15.89
CA GLY A 566 4.87 -3.59 17.03
C GLY A 566 4.11 -4.63 17.88
N ALA A 567 2.79 -4.50 18.00
CA ALA A 567 1.99 -5.50 18.70
C ALA A 567 1.96 -6.84 17.95
N VAL A 568 1.85 -6.82 16.61
CA VAL A 568 1.92 -8.05 15.80
C VAL A 568 3.30 -8.68 15.88
N GLU A 569 4.35 -7.87 15.80
CA GLU A 569 5.74 -8.33 15.90
C GLU A 569 6.01 -8.98 17.26
N ASN A 570 5.57 -8.33 18.36
CA ASN A 570 5.71 -8.86 19.71
C ASN A 570 4.99 -10.20 19.87
N VAL A 571 3.72 -10.30 19.47
CA VAL A 571 2.98 -11.57 19.52
C VAL A 571 3.70 -12.66 18.72
N THR A 572 4.18 -12.32 17.52
CA THR A 572 4.86 -13.27 16.63
C THR A 572 6.20 -13.76 17.20
N ALA A 573 6.96 -12.88 17.86
CA ALA A 573 8.24 -13.22 18.48
C ALA A 573 8.09 -13.93 19.84
N GLU A 574 7.01 -13.66 20.57
CA GLU A 574 6.75 -14.24 21.89
C GLU A 574 6.32 -15.71 21.81
N LEU A 575 5.60 -16.13 20.76
CA LEU A 575 5.11 -17.50 20.61
C LEU A 575 6.23 -18.57 20.58
N PRO A 576 7.32 -18.43 19.79
CA PRO A 576 8.41 -19.41 19.73
C PRO A 576 9.42 -19.32 20.89
N GLY A 577 9.46 -18.21 21.64
CA GLY A 577 10.44 -17.98 22.71
C GLY A 577 10.30 -18.96 23.87
N ALA A 578 11.41 -19.47 24.40
CA ALA A 578 11.39 -20.51 25.45
C ALA A 578 10.53 -20.12 26.66
N SER A 579 10.57 -18.84 27.07
CA SER A 579 9.78 -18.28 28.17
C SER A 579 8.26 -18.36 27.99
N ALA A 580 7.78 -18.68 26.78
CA ALA A 580 6.37 -18.95 26.52
C ALA A 580 5.90 -20.30 27.08
N LEU A 581 6.82 -21.20 27.44
CA LEU A 581 6.52 -22.48 28.07
C LEU A 581 6.75 -22.44 29.59
N ASP A 582 6.14 -23.37 30.32
CA ASP A 582 6.57 -23.67 31.69
C ASP A 582 7.97 -24.30 31.70
N GLU A 583 8.69 -24.09 32.80
CA GLU A 583 10.07 -24.57 32.97
C GLU A 583 10.19 -26.09 32.81
N HIS A 584 9.15 -26.83 33.19
CA HIS A 584 9.09 -28.28 33.02
C HIS A 584 9.18 -28.74 31.55
N TRP A 585 8.83 -27.88 30.61
CA TRP A 585 8.85 -28.17 29.18
C TRP A 585 10.10 -27.63 28.46
N HIS A 586 11.12 -27.11 29.14
CA HIS A 586 12.30 -26.59 28.43
C HIS A 586 13.17 -27.71 27.81
N ASP A 587 13.25 -28.88 28.44
CA ASP A 587 14.14 -29.97 28.01
C ASP A 587 13.49 -30.96 27.01
N GLY A 588 12.24 -30.71 26.58
CA GLY A 588 11.44 -31.66 25.79
C GLY A 588 11.25 -31.28 24.31
N PRO A 589 10.70 -30.09 23.99
CA PRO A 589 10.44 -29.66 22.63
C PRO A 589 11.72 -29.26 21.91
N ASP A 590 12.08 -30.01 20.87
CA ASP A 590 13.12 -29.63 19.90
C ASP A 590 12.51 -29.46 18.51
N HIS A 591 11.41 -28.69 18.41
CA HIS A 591 10.78 -28.43 17.13
C HIS A 591 11.56 -27.35 16.37
N PHE A 592 12.73 -27.72 15.83
CA PHE A 592 13.66 -26.81 15.16
C PHE A 592 14.08 -25.62 16.06
N SER A 593 14.37 -25.92 17.34
CA SER A 593 14.68 -24.92 18.38
C SER A 593 15.88 -24.03 18.00
N ASP A 594 16.93 -24.61 17.40
CA ASP A 594 18.12 -23.89 16.96
C ASP A 594 17.83 -22.88 15.84
N LEU A 595 16.97 -23.26 14.87
CA LEU A 595 16.51 -22.36 13.81
C LEU A 595 15.59 -21.27 14.35
N ALA A 596 14.70 -21.61 15.28
CA ALA A 596 13.82 -20.64 15.93
C ALA A 596 14.62 -19.61 16.73
N SER A 597 15.63 -20.06 17.49
CA SER A 597 16.52 -19.19 18.27
C SER A 597 17.32 -18.26 17.36
N ALA A 598 17.82 -18.78 16.24
CA ALA A 598 18.46 -17.96 15.21
C ALA A 598 17.51 -16.90 14.64
N LEU A 599 16.22 -17.17 14.46
CA LEU A 599 15.26 -16.17 13.98
C LEU A 599 14.96 -15.09 15.04
N LEU A 600 15.01 -15.44 16.32
CA LEU A 600 14.88 -14.52 17.46
C LEU A 600 16.17 -13.76 17.80
N GLY A 601 17.21 -13.84 16.95
CA GLY A 601 18.46 -13.11 17.20
C GLY A 601 19.37 -13.75 18.25
N GLY A 602 19.24 -15.06 18.47
CA GLY A 602 20.04 -15.83 19.43
C GLY A 602 19.35 -16.06 20.76
N GLU A 603 18.19 -15.43 21.00
CA GLU A 603 17.38 -15.70 22.19
C GLU A 603 16.84 -17.14 22.18
N PRO A 604 16.83 -17.84 23.33
CA PRO A 604 16.35 -19.22 23.41
C PRO A 604 14.91 -19.37 22.93
N ALA A 605 14.68 -20.30 22.01
CA ALA A 605 13.36 -20.67 21.49
C ALA A 605 13.08 -22.16 21.73
N TRP A 606 11.82 -22.49 22.03
CA TRP A 606 11.40 -23.90 22.19
C TRP A 606 11.03 -24.54 20.84
N GLY A 607 10.63 -23.73 19.85
CA GLY A 607 10.27 -24.27 18.55
C GLY A 607 9.84 -23.25 17.51
N LEU A 608 9.92 -23.67 16.25
CA LEU A 608 9.59 -22.84 15.08
C LEU A 608 8.08 -22.86 14.79
N VAL A 609 7.31 -22.10 15.56
CA VAL A 609 5.84 -21.98 15.37
C VAL A 609 5.41 -20.66 14.74
N ALA A 610 6.24 -19.63 14.79
CA ALA A 610 5.98 -18.33 14.20
C ALA A 610 7.30 -17.61 13.82
N ALA A 611 7.22 -16.65 12.89
CA ALA A 611 8.37 -15.86 12.47
C ALA A 611 7.95 -14.46 11.98
N VAL A 612 8.76 -13.45 12.29
CA VAL A 612 8.50 -12.06 11.89
C VAL A 612 8.87 -11.87 10.41
N LEU A 613 7.88 -11.56 9.57
CA LEU A 613 8.08 -11.40 8.11
C LEU A 613 7.73 -10.03 7.56
N GLY A 614 6.88 -9.23 8.22
CA GLY A 614 6.10 -8.12 7.60
C GLY A 614 6.80 -7.21 6.58
N ASN A 615 8.08 -6.87 6.76
CA ASN A 615 8.84 -6.04 5.81
C ASN A 615 9.91 -6.83 5.03
N LYS A 616 10.40 -6.28 3.91
CA LYS A 616 11.39 -6.94 3.04
C LYS A 616 12.67 -7.33 3.79
N GLY A 617 13.13 -6.52 4.74
CA GLY A 617 14.30 -6.83 5.56
C GLY A 617 14.08 -8.10 6.38
N ASN A 618 12.95 -8.17 7.09
CA ASN A 618 12.54 -9.33 7.89
C ASN A 618 12.37 -10.58 7.04
N ARG A 619 11.71 -10.51 5.87
CA ARG A 619 11.62 -11.65 4.94
C ARG A 619 12.99 -12.13 4.46
N THR A 620 13.90 -11.20 4.19
CA THR A 620 15.25 -11.53 3.74
C THR A 620 16.03 -12.20 4.87
N LYS A 621 15.98 -11.65 6.09
CA LYS A 621 16.57 -12.24 7.30
C LYS A 621 16.02 -13.64 7.54
N PHE A 622 14.70 -13.81 7.48
CA PHE A 622 14.05 -15.12 7.60
C PHE A 622 14.59 -16.09 6.57
N ALA A 623 14.58 -15.74 5.28
CA ALA A 623 15.07 -16.65 4.24
C ALA A 623 16.55 -17.03 4.45
N GLN A 624 17.43 -16.05 4.74
CA GLN A 624 18.86 -16.28 5.07
C GLN A 624 19.04 -17.29 6.21
N ARG A 625 18.35 -17.08 7.33
CA ARG A 625 18.50 -17.93 8.53
C ARG A 625 17.75 -19.26 8.40
N PHE A 626 16.44 -19.20 8.15
CA PHE A 626 15.57 -20.37 8.08
C PHE A 626 15.95 -21.31 6.94
N TRP A 627 16.07 -20.82 5.70
CA TRP A 627 16.25 -21.71 4.55
C TRP A 627 17.71 -22.10 4.35
N TRP A 628 18.62 -21.13 4.41
CA TRP A 628 20.04 -21.34 4.08
C TRP A 628 20.97 -21.47 5.29
N GLY A 629 20.50 -21.23 6.53
CA GLY A 629 21.35 -21.32 7.73
C GLY A 629 22.41 -20.23 7.84
N ARG A 630 22.24 -19.10 7.15
CA ARG A 630 23.24 -18.03 7.06
C ARG A 630 23.02 -16.99 8.15
N LEU A 631 24.00 -16.85 9.02
CA LEU A 631 24.09 -15.82 10.05
C LEU A 631 25.03 -14.68 9.59
N PRO A 632 24.84 -13.46 10.12
CA PRO A 632 25.88 -12.42 10.09
C PRO A 632 27.21 -12.93 10.66
N GLU A 633 28.34 -12.38 10.20
CA GLU A 633 29.69 -12.83 10.60
C GLU A 633 29.88 -12.77 12.13
N ASP A 634 29.46 -11.70 12.76
CA ASP A 634 29.52 -11.50 14.21
C ASP A 634 28.71 -12.55 14.99
N GLU A 635 27.52 -12.90 14.53
CA GLU A 635 26.69 -13.95 15.14
C GLU A 635 27.28 -15.35 14.90
N ALA A 636 27.88 -15.60 13.73
CA ALA A 636 28.53 -16.87 13.41
C ALA A 636 29.81 -17.08 14.24
N ASP A 637 30.59 -16.03 14.43
CA ASP A 637 31.80 -16.03 15.27
C ASP A 637 31.44 -16.25 16.74
N ALA A 638 30.42 -15.54 17.25
CA ALA A 638 29.93 -15.72 18.61
C ALA A 638 29.45 -17.16 18.86
N ARG A 639 28.73 -17.74 17.90
CA ARG A 639 28.28 -19.13 17.95
C ARG A 639 29.45 -20.12 17.97
N THR A 640 30.47 -19.88 17.15
CA THR A 640 31.68 -20.70 17.12
C THR A 640 32.47 -20.60 18.44
N ALA A 641 32.56 -19.40 19.02
CA ALA A 641 33.19 -19.16 20.32
C ALA A 641 32.47 -19.88 21.47
N GLN A 642 31.15 -20.08 21.36
CA GLN A 642 30.35 -20.89 22.27
C GLN A 642 30.49 -22.41 22.04
N GLY A 643 31.28 -22.84 21.04
CA GLY A 643 31.48 -24.25 20.71
C GLY A 643 30.30 -24.90 19.98
N LEU A 644 29.35 -24.11 19.48
CA LEU A 644 28.17 -24.61 18.76
C LEU A 644 28.49 -24.85 17.28
N ALA A 645 27.94 -25.92 16.71
CA ALA A 645 28.09 -26.23 15.28
C ALA A 645 27.42 -25.16 14.40
N PRO A 646 27.88 -24.92 13.14
CA PRO A 646 27.25 -23.95 12.25
C PRO A 646 25.75 -24.17 12.09
N LEU A 647 24.98 -23.08 12.01
CA LEU A 647 23.53 -23.14 11.88
C LEU A 647 23.14 -23.91 10.60
N ARG A 648 22.35 -24.96 10.75
CA ARG A 648 21.83 -25.74 9.62
C ARG A 648 20.47 -25.21 9.20
N GLY A 649 20.37 -24.65 7.99
CA GLY A 649 19.10 -24.22 7.41
C GLY A 649 18.18 -25.40 7.06
N MET A 650 16.88 -25.14 6.95
CA MET A 650 15.84 -26.10 6.59
C MET A 650 16.13 -26.84 5.28
N ASN A 651 16.77 -26.19 4.30
CA ASN A 651 17.17 -26.86 3.06
C ASN A 651 18.14 -28.04 3.33
N ALA A 652 19.13 -27.83 4.20
CA ALA A 652 20.07 -28.88 4.57
C ALA A 652 19.37 -29.98 5.39
N LEU A 653 18.46 -29.61 6.29
CA LEU A 653 17.68 -30.58 7.08
C LEU A 653 16.79 -31.47 6.20
N LEU A 654 16.07 -30.87 5.24
CA LEU A 654 15.22 -31.62 4.30
C LEU A 654 16.03 -32.50 3.34
N ALA A 655 17.24 -32.09 2.98
CA ALA A 655 18.13 -32.89 2.15
C ALA A 655 18.52 -34.21 2.85
N ASP A 656 18.72 -34.21 4.17
CA ASP A 656 18.99 -35.43 4.95
C ASP A 656 17.80 -36.41 4.91
N TRP A 657 16.58 -35.89 4.75
CA TRP A 657 15.35 -36.69 4.76
C TRP A 657 14.92 -37.14 3.36
N THR A 658 15.57 -36.63 2.32
CA THR A 658 15.35 -37.08 0.95
C THR A 658 16.17 -38.35 0.75
N PRO A 659 15.54 -39.54 0.59
CA PRO A 659 16.31 -40.76 0.34
C PRO A 659 17.17 -40.55 -0.92
N PRO A 660 18.43 -41.03 -0.95
CA PRO A 660 19.26 -40.92 -2.14
C PRO A 660 18.51 -41.56 -3.31
N GLY A 661 18.14 -40.73 -4.28
CA GLY A 661 17.41 -41.20 -5.45
C GLY A 661 18.17 -42.35 -6.11
N ALA A 662 17.45 -43.41 -6.49
CA ALA A 662 18.04 -44.49 -7.28
C ALA A 662 18.81 -43.89 -8.46
N PRO A 663 20.04 -44.34 -8.74
CA PRO A 663 20.87 -43.76 -9.78
C PRO A 663 20.09 -43.77 -11.09
N ARG A 664 19.96 -42.60 -11.73
CA ARG A 664 19.42 -42.49 -13.08
C ARG A 664 20.17 -43.50 -13.95
N PRO A 665 19.48 -44.39 -14.70
CA PRO A 665 20.17 -45.31 -15.59
C PRO A 665 21.04 -44.49 -16.54
N ALA A 666 22.31 -44.88 -16.62
CA ALA A 666 23.29 -44.22 -17.47
C ALA A 666 22.71 -44.07 -18.88
N ARG A 667 22.73 -42.84 -19.42
CA ARG A 667 22.41 -42.61 -20.83
C ARG A 667 23.35 -43.50 -21.64
N THR A 668 22.81 -44.52 -22.28
CA THR A 668 23.52 -45.29 -23.29
C THR A 668 24.05 -44.32 -24.34
N PRO A 669 25.36 -44.33 -24.65
CA PRO A 669 25.90 -43.48 -25.69
C PRO A 669 25.26 -43.88 -27.03
N ARG A 670 24.70 -42.90 -27.74
CA ARG A 670 24.21 -43.08 -29.10
C ARG A 670 25.38 -43.60 -29.95
N SER A 671 25.25 -44.81 -30.49
CA SER A 671 26.15 -45.34 -31.50
C SER A 671 26.10 -44.44 -32.73
N SER A 672 27.22 -43.78 -33.01
CA SER A 672 27.50 -43.16 -34.29
C SER A 672 27.69 -44.28 -35.32
N ASN A 673 26.65 -44.64 -36.06
CA ASN A 673 26.83 -45.32 -37.35
C ASN A 673 26.71 -44.27 -38.45
N GLY A 674 27.86 -43.93 -39.01
CA GLY A 674 27.94 -43.20 -40.26
C GLY A 674 27.44 -44.05 -41.43
N SER A 675 27.05 -43.36 -42.48
CA SER A 675 27.10 -43.90 -43.84
C SER A 675 27.43 -42.74 -44.76
N SER A 676 28.70 -42.74 -45.16
CA SER A 676 29.21 -42.17 -46.40
C SER A 676 28.63 -42.95 -47.59
N ASN A 677 27.77 -42.31 -48.36
CA ASN A 677 27.84 -42.11 -49.82
C ASN A 677 26.53 -41.52 -50.33
#